data_AF-A0A258SV59-F1
#
_entry.id   AF-A0A258SV59-F1
#
_cell.length_a   1.000
_cell.length_b   1.000
_cell.length_c   1.000
_cell.angle_alpha   90.00
_cell.angle_beta   90.00
_cell.angle_gamma   90.00
#
_symmetry.space_group_name_H-M   'P 1'
#
loop_
_entity.id
_entity.type
_entity.pdbx_description
1 polymer ?
#
loop_
_entity_poly.entity_id
_entity_poly.type
_entity_poly.pdbx_seq_one_letter_code
_entity_poly.pdbx_strand_id
1 'polypeptide(L)'
;SLWQAVGIILVVSFISLGVRAGMVVALSIPLTLAVVFSVMELAGIDMQRISLGALIIALALMVDDAMTTTDAMMNRLAAGDDKASAATFAFRTYAFAMLAGTFVTVAGFVPVGFAASSAGEYTFSLFAVVSIALIVSWFVAVLFAPLLGVVILKAPDKSKKSAPEKPSKVLGMYRSLLTLALKARWITVAITVGLFVLSVLAIPLIPQQFFPSSDRPELLVDLRLPQNASIYNSEDITQRFDAIVRADPDAERFSSYVGRGAIRFYLPLNVQLPNDFFAQSVIVAKDVAARERLRVKLEKVLAEQFPNVVGRIYPLELGPPVGWPVQYRVSGPDIEKVRQIAFQLAGVMASDAKVEKVNFDWIEPGRQVRIRVDQDQARLLGLSTQALAGVLNTVMTGTPVTQVRDDIYLVNVVARATDEQRVSLANLASLQVPLPSGRTVPLSQLASFEYVQDYPVVWRRDRVATLTVQADVIAGALPETVVDALAPKIQELAKALPRSYHIVTGGTVEESAKSRASVLAVVPVMLLIMLTVLMFQLQSFSRLVLVLSVAPLGLIGVSAALLASGRPLGFVAILGILALIGMITKNAVILIGQIEAERARGAKVQDAVILAACTRFRPIMLTAISTVLGMIPIAPTVFWGPMAFSIMGGLLVGTMLTLIFLPALYVGWFGPDAPPEPGSQAVTA
;
A
#
# COMPACT_ATOMS: atom_id res chain seq x y z
N SER A 1 -7.22 2.76 17.98
CA SER A 1 -8.56 3.01 17.41
C SER A 1 -8.78 4.51 17.22
N LEU A 2 -9.73 4.94 16.37
CA LEU A 2 -10.04 6.36 16.12
C LEU A 2 -10.38 7.11 17.42
N TRP A 3 -11.19 6.51 18.30
CA TRP A 3 -11.53 7.08 19.61
C TRP A 3 -10.33 7.32 20.51
N GLN A 4 -9.34 6.42 20.50
CA GLN A 4 -8.09 6.62 21.24
C GLN A 4 -7.31 7.83 20.70
N ALA A 5 -7.25 8.00 19.37
CA ALA A 5 -6.59 9.15 18.76
C ALA A 5 -7.30 10.47 19.14
N VAL A 6 -8.63 10.51 19.05
CA VAL A 6 -9.44 11.66 19.50
C VAL A 6 -9.19 11.97 20.97
N GLY A 7 -9.22 10.95 21.85
CA GLY A 7 -9.01 11.12 23.28
C GLY A 7 -7.62 11.68 23.62
N ILE A 8 -6.56 11.15 22.98
CA ILE A 8 -5.19 11.63 23.18
C ILE A 8 -5.05 13.09 22.74
N ILE A 9 -5.55 13.42 21.56
CA ILE A 9 -5.48 14.79 21.02
C ILE A 9 -6.22 15.77 21.94
N LEU A 10 -7.38 15.37 22.47
CA LEU A 10 -8.18 16.18 23.39
C LEU A 10 -7.46 16.39 24.73
N VAL A 11 -6.80 15.35 25.27
CA VAL A 11 -5.95 15.48 26.47
C VAL A 11 -4.79 16.44 26.22
N VAL A 12 -4.08 16.30 25.10
CA VAL A 12 -2.97 17.20 24.72
C VAL A 12 -3.46 18.64 24.58
N SER A 13 -4.63 18.85 23.97
CA SER A 13 -5.25 20.16 23.81
C SER A 13 -5.56 20.81 25.16
N PHE A 14 -6.17 20.06 26.08
CA PHE A 14 -6.51 20.57 27.41
C PHE A 14 -5.29 20.88 28.27
N ILE A 15 -4.25 20.06 28.20
CA ILE A 15 -3.01 20.29 28.95
C ILE A 15 -2.27 21.52 28.40
N SER A 16 -2.22 21.70 27.08
CA SER A 16 -1.43 22.77 26.47
C SER A 16 -2.11 24.14 26.50
N LEU A 17 -3.40 24.20 26.16
CA LEU A 17 -4.13 25.46 25.96
C LEU A 17 -5.02 25.80 27.17
N GLY A 18 -5.19 24.88 28.11
CA GLY A 18 -6.12 25.00 29.23
C GLY A 18 -7.55 24.59 28.87
N VAL A 19 -8.41 24.46 29.88
CA VAL A 19 -9.75 23.86 29.73
C VAL A 19 -10.63 24.58 28.71
N ARG A 20 -10.66 25.92 28.73
CA ARG A 20 -11.56 26.68 27.85
C ARG A 20 -11.13 26.68 26.40
N ALA A 21 -9.85 26.91 26.14
CA ALA A 21 -9.30 26.90 24.78
C ALA A 21 -9.23 25.48 24.20
N GLY A 22 -8.89 24.49 25.02
CA GLY A 22 -9.00 23.08 24.64
C GLY A 22 -10.44 22.68 24.26
N MET A 23 -11.46 23.26 24.89
CA MET A 23 -12.87 22.98 24.56
C MET A 23 -13.28 23.54 23.19
N VAL A 24 -12.72 24.68 22.76
CA VAL A 24 -12.94 25.23 21.41
C VAL A 24 -12.42 24.25 20.35
N VAL A 25 -11.21 23.73 20.56
CA VAL A 25 -10.59 22.74 19.67
C VAL A 25 -11.37 21.42 19.71
N ALA A 26 -11.75 20.95 20.90
CA ALA A 26 -12.49 19.70 21.07
C ALA A 26 -13.87 19.73 20.40
N LEU A 27 -14.59 20.85 20.44
CA LEU A 27 -15.89 21.00 19.75
C LEU A 27 -15.75 21.11 18.22
N SER A 28 -14.59 21.56 17.73
CA SER A 28 -14.32 21.66 16.29
C SER A 28 -14.11 20.29 15.62
N ILE A 29 -13.65 19.29 16.37
CA ILE A 29 -13.39 17.93 15.84
C ILE A 29 -14.68 17.22 15.40
N PRO A 30 -15.73 17.06 16.24
CA PRO A 30 -16.99 16.44 15.83
C PRO A 30 -17.66 17.15 14.65
N LEU A 31 -17.60 18.49 14.64
CA LEU A 31 -18.16 19.27 13.54
C LEU A 31 -17.45 18.98 12.22
N THR A 32 -16.11 18.95 12.24
CA THR A 32 -15.31 18.60 11.06
C THR A 32 -15.64 17.19 10.59
N LEU A 33 -15.69 16.21 11.50
CA LEU A 33 -16.03 14.82 11.16
C LEU A 33 -17.45 14.69 10.58
N ALA A 34 -18.43 15.40 11.11
CA ALA A 34 -19.79 15.40 10.59
C ALA A 34 -19.83 15.85 9.12
N VAL A 35 -19.16 16.96 8.81
CA VAL A 35 -19.08 17.46 7.42
C VAL A 35 -18.29 16.50 6.53
N VAL A 36 -17.17 15.94 7.01
CA VAL A 36 -16.38 14.96 6.26
C VAL A 36 -17.20 13.72 5.93
N PHE A 37 -17.95 13.18 6.89
CA PHE A 37 -18.82 12.02 6.64
C PHE A 37 -19.91 12.32 5.62
N SER A 38 -20.55 13.49 5.68
CA SER A 38 -21.53 13.91 4.67
C SER A 38 -20.91 14.02 3.27
N VAL A 39 -19.70 14.59 3.15
CA VAL A 39 -19.01 14.69 1.86
C VAL A 39 -18.57 13.32 1.34
N MET A 40 -18.12 12.42 2.23
CA MET A 40 -17.78 11.04 1.87
C MET A 40 -19.00 10.28 1.33
N GLU A 41 -20.17 10.44 1.96
CA GLU A 41 -21.42 9.84 1.50
C GLU A 41 -21.83 10.36 0.12
N LEU A 42 -21.75 11.68 -0.11
CA LEU A 42 -22.02 12.29 -1.41
C LEU A 42 -21.04 11.85 -2.50
N ALA A 43 -19.79 11.56 -2.14
CA ALA A 43 -18.75 11.09 -3.06
C ALA A 43 -18.72 9.57 -3.24
N GLY A 44 -19.58 8.82 -2.54
CA GLY A 44 -19.60 7.35 -2.58
C GLY A 44 -18.34 6.68 -1.99
N ILE A 45 -17.69 7.32 -1.00
CA ILE A 45 -16.49 6.79 -0.36
C ILE A 45 -16.86 6.01 0.91
N ASP A 46 -16.74 4.68 0.83
CA ASP A 46 -17.07 3.80 1.94
C ASP A 46 -16.10 3.89 3.15
N MET A 47 -16.63 3.57 4.32
CA MET A 47 -15.84 3.40 5.55
C MET A 47 -15.21 2.00 5.58
N GLN A 48 -13.89 1.96 5.43
CA GLN A 48 -13.07 0.76 5.45
C GLN A 48 -11.70 1.07 6.06
N ARG A 49 -10.84 0.05 6.22
CA ARG A 49 -9.55 0.16 6.93
C ARG A 49 -8.69 1.36 6.51
N ILE A 50 -8.63 1.65 5.21
CA ILE A 50 -7.82 2.70 4.60
C ILE A 50 -8.47 4.07 4.81
N SER A 51 -9.77 4.24 4.55
CA SER A 51 -10.48 5.50 4.83
C SER A 51 -10.52 5.82 6.33
N LEU A 52 -10.66 4.82 7.21
CA LEU A 52 -10.57 5.01 8.66
C LEU A 52 -9.17 5.43 9.11
N GLY A 53 -8.11 4.81 8.58
CA GLY A 53 -6.75 5.24 8.89
C GLY A 53 -6.43 6.62 8.32
N ALA A 54 -6.95 6.95 7.15
CA ALA A 54 -6.89 8.28 6.56
C ALA A 54 -7.53 9.34 7.46
N LEU A 55 -8.68 9.04 8.09
CA LEU A 55 -9.32 9.93 9.07
C LEU A 55 -8.45 10.12 10.32
N ILE A 56 -7.77 9.08 10.80
CA ILE A 56 -6.87 9.21 11.97
C ILE A 56 -5.68 10.12 11.62
N ILE A 57 -5.10 9.93 10.43
CA ILE A 57 -4.02 10.77 9.92
C ILE A 57 -4.51 12.21 9.76
N ALA A 58 -5.64 12.41 9.10
CA ALA A 58 -6.22 13.73 8.92
C ALA A 58 -6.61 14.39 10.23
N LEU A 59 -7.08 13.63 11.23
CA LEU A 59 -7.41 14.13 12.56
C LEU A 59 -6.19 14.77 13.25
N ALA A 60 -5.04 14.10 13.15
CA ALA A 60 -3.79 14.59 13.70
C ALA A 60 -3.29 15.88 13.01
N LEU A 61 -3.75 16.15 11.80
CA LEU A 61 -3.40 17.33 10.99
C LEU A 61 -4.44 18.46 11.09
N MET A 62 -5.73 18.14 11.17
CA MET A 62 -6.82 19.13 11.20
C MET A 62 -6.83 19.95 12.50
N VAL A 63 -6.39 19.36 13.60
CA VAL A 63 -6.41 19.98 14.92
C VAL A 63 -5.43 21.14 15.00
N ASP A 64 -4.36 21.09 14.21
CA ASP A 64 -3.34 22.14 14.12
C ASP A 64 -3.94 23.51 13.77
N ASP A 65 -4.77 23.60 12.73
CA ASP A 65 -5.33 24.89 12.30
C ASP A 65 -6.25 25.47 13.38
N ALA A 66 -7.10 24.65 14.00
CA ALA A 66 -7.98 25.06 15.09
C ALA A 66 -7.19 25.48 16.35
N MET A 67 -6.12 24.75 16.69
CA MET A 67 -5.23 25.09 17.80
C MET A 67 -4.53 26.42 17.55
N THR A 68 -3.98 26.63 16.36
CA THR A 68 -3.24 27.85 16.00
C THR A 68 -4.16 29.07 15.99
N THR A 69 -5.39 28.94 15.48
CA THR A 69 -6.40 30.01 15.56
C THR A 69 -6.75 30.34 17.02
N THR A 70 -6.95 29.32 17.85
CA THR A 70 -7.30 29.50 19.27
C THR A 70 -6.15 30.15 20.06
N ASP A 71 -4.90 29.75 19.80
CA ASP A 71 -3.71 30.34 20.42
C ASP A 71 -3.52 31.81 20.01
N ALA A 72 -3.71 32.11 18.72
CA ALA A 72 -3.66 33.50 18.21
C ALA A 72 -4.69 34.41 18.91
N MET A 73 -5.92 33.92 19.11
CA MET A 73 -6.96 34.65 19.83
C MET A 73 -6.61 34.84 21.31
N MET A 74 -6.10 33.81 21.98
CA MET A 74 -5.69 33.91 23.38
C MET A 74 -4.57 34.93 23.59
N ASN A 75 -3.56 34.93 22.73
CA ASN A 75 -2.45 35.89 22.80
C ASN A 75 -2.95 37.34 22.62
N ARG A 76 -3.95 37.56 21.75
CA ARG A 76 -4.58 38.87 21.53
C ARG A 76 -5.44 39.32 22.71
N LEU A 77 -6.24 38.41 23.26
CA LEU A 77 -7.01 38.66 24.48
C LEU A 77 -6.10 38.98 25.68
N ALA A 78 -4.94 38.32 25.77
CA ALA A 78 -3.93 38.61 26.79
C ALA A 78 -3.23 39.96 26.58
N ALA A 79 -3.06 40.38 25.31
CA ALA A 79 -2.56 41.70 24.95
C ALA A 79 -3.57 42.84 25.24
N GLY A 80 -4.83 42.50 25.53
CA GLY A 80 -5.86 43.45 25.95
C GLY A 80 -6.96 43.72 24.92
N ASP A 81 -6.92 43.05 23.77
CA ASP A 81 -7.93 43.19 22.72
C ASP A 81 -9.30 42.62 23.18
N ASP A 82 -10.40 43.16 22.66
CA ASP A 82 -11.72 42.60 22.88
C ASP A 82 -11.91 41.29 22.08
N LYS A 83 -12.93 40.50 22.46
CA LYS A 83 -13.18 39.18 21.88
C LYS A 83 -13.44 39.22 20.37
N ALA A 84 -14.15 40.25 19.89
CA ALA A 84 -14.46 40.35 18.46
C ALA A 84 -13.21 40.75 17.68
N SER A 85 -12.44 41.72 18.16
CA SER A 85 -11.17 42.11 17.53
C SER A 85 -10.15 40.98 17.52
N ALA A 86 -10.05 40.20 18.60
CA ALA A 86 -9.17 39.04 18.65
C ALA A 86 -9.56 37.97 17.61
N ALA A 87 -10.86 37.72 17.43
CA ALA A 87 -11.38 36.79 16.41
C ALA A 87 -11.12 37.31 14.98
N THR A 88 -11.41 38.58 14.71
CA THR A 88 -11.16 39.20 13.41
C THR A 88 -9.67 39.25 13.07
N PHE A 89 -8.82 39.50 14.06
CA PHE A 89 -7.36 39.46 13.90
C PHE A 89 -6.88 38.07 13.49
N ALA A 90 -7.39 37.03 14.15
CA ALA A 90 -7.03 35.65 13.83
C ALA A 90 -7.38 35.30 12.38
N PHE A 91 -8.58 35.68 11.93
CA PHE A 91 -8.99 35.49 10.52
C PHE A 91 -8.07 36.25 9.55
N ARG A 92 -7.92 37.57 9.70
CA ARG A 92 -7.16 38.41 8.76
C ARG A 92 -5.68 38.01 8.66
N THR A 93 -5.09 37.62 9.78
CA THR A 93 -3.64 37.35 9.84
C THR A 93 -3.30 35.92 9.41
N TYR A 94 -4.16 34.94 9.73
CA TYR A 94 -3.80 33.52 9.61
C TYR A 94 -4.56 32.76 8.54
N ALA A 95 -5.77 33.16 8.16
CA ALA A 95 -6.63 32.33 7.31
C ALA A 95 -5.98 31.94 5.97
N PHE A 96 -5.36 32.90 5.28
CA PHE A 96 -4.71 32.65 3.98
C PHE A 96 -3.43 31.82 4.11
N ALA A 97 -2.60 32.12 5.10
CA ALA A 97 -1.37 31.34 5.36
C ALA A 97 -1.70 29.88 5.74
N MET A 98 -2.76 29.68 6.51
CA MET A 98 -3.28 28.34 6.83
C MET A 98 -3.78 27.63 5.57
N LEU A 99 -4.56 28.31 4.71
CA LEU A 99 -5.07 27.72 3.47
C LEU A 99 -3.94 27.24 2.56
N ALA A 100 -2.91 28.07 2.37
CA ALA A 100 -1.72 27.72 1.62
C ALA A 100 -1.01 26.51 2.23
N GLY A 101 -0.87 26.47 3.57
CA GLY A 101 -0.33 25.33 4.31
C GLY A 101 -1.14 24.05 4.12
N THR A 102 -2.47 24.14 4.12
CA THR A 102 -3.40 23.03 3.89
C THR A 102 -3.23 22.49 2.47
N PHE A 103 -3.20 23.35 1.44
CA PHE A 103 -2.95 22.92 0.06
C PHE A 103 -1.58 22.29 -0.14
N VAL A 104 -0.53 22.81 0.51
CA VAL A 104 0.81 22.21 0.49
C VAL A 104 0.80 20.82 1.12
N THR A 105 0.04 20.64 2.21
CA THR A 105 -0.10 19.34 2.87
C THR A 105 -0.88 18.37 1.99
N VAL A 106 -1.99 18.80 1.39
CA VAL A 106 -2.78 18.01 0.42
C VAL A 106 -1.94 17.64 -0.80
N ALA A 107 -1.11 18.56 -1.30
CA ALA A 107 -0.19 18.31 -2.42
C ALA A 107 0.73 17.12 -2.11
N GLY A 108 1.22 16.99 -0.88
CA GLY A 108 2.03 15.85 -0.44
C GLY A 108 1.37 14.48 -0.60
N PHE A 109 0.03 14.42 -0.64
CA PHE A 109 -0.73 13.19 -0.87
C PHE A 109 -1.14 12.98 -2.34
N VAL A 110 -0.97 13.96 -3.22
CA VAL A 110 -1.35 13.88 -4.65
C VAL A 110 -0.72 12.68 -5.37
N PRO A 111 0.56 12.32 -5.16
CA PRO A 111 1.14 11.15 -5.84
C PRO A 111 0.40 9.83 -5.54
N VAL A 112 -0.26 9.73 -4.39
CA VAL A 112 -1.07 8.56 -4.01
C VAL A 112 -2.35 8.50 -4.83
N GLY A 113 -3.07 9.62 -4.91
CA GLY A 113 -4.38 9.68 -5.54
C GLY A 113 -4.36 9.53 -7.06
N PHE A 114 -3.22 9.84 -7.70
CA PHE A 114 -3.08 9.83 -9.16
C PHE A 114 -2.09 8.76 -9.67
N ALA A 115 -1.59 7.88 -8.79
CA ALA A 115 -0.76 6.75 -9.22
C ALA A 115 -1.61 5.73 -9.99
N ALA A 116 -1.38 5.60 -11.30
CA ALA A 116 -1.98 4.58 -12.16
C ALA A 116 -1.38 3.18 -11.90
N SER A 117 -1.67 2.61 -10.72
CA SER A 117 -1.25 1.27 -10.30
C SER A 117 -2.32 0.62 -9.43
N SER A 118 -2.29 -0.72 -9.30
CA SER A 118 -3.20 -1.45 -8.42
C SER A 118 -3.03 -1.06 -6.94
N ALA A 119 -1.81 -0.69 -6.53
CA ALA A 119 -1.56 -0.13 -5.21
C ALA A 119 -2.19 1.26 -5.03
N GLY A 120 -2.20 2.08 -6.09
CA GLY A 120 -2.88 3.38 -6.13
C GLY A 120 -4.40 3.23 -5.98
N GLU A 121 -5.01 2.28 -6.69
CA GLU A 121 -6.44 1.96 -6.55
C GLU A 121 -6.79 1.53 -5.13
N TYR A 122 -5.98 0.63 -4.54
CA TYR A 122 -6.13 0.22 -3.15
C TYR A 122 -6.01 1.41 -2.18
N THR A 123 -5.09 2.34 -2.42
CA THR A 123 -4.82 3.47 -1.50
C THR A 123 -5.57 4.76 -1.84
N PHE A 124 -6.41 4.80 -2.87
CA PHE A 124 -7.07 6.02 -3.33
C PHE A 124 -7.90 6.71 -2.23
N SER A 125 -8.63 5.94 -1.42
CA SER A 125 -9.43 6.48 -0.32
C SER A 125 -8.57 7.25 0.70
N LEU A 126 -7.27 6.96 0.83
CA LEU A 126 -6.36 7.72 1.68
C LEU A 126 -6.24 9.17 1.22
N PHE A 127 -5.94 9.36 -0.08
CA PHE A 127 -5.82 10.70 -0.66
C PHE A 127 -7.14 11.46 -0.58
N ALA A 128 -8.24 10.84 -1.00
CA ALA A 128 -9.54 11.50 -1.04
C ALA A 128 -9.99 11.96 0.36
N VAL A 129 -9.94 11.05 1.34
CA VAL A 129 -10.39 11.35 2.71
C VAL A 129 -9.50 12.37 3.40
N VAL A 130 -8.16 12.27 3.26
CA VAL A 130 -7.25 13.28 3.84
C VAL A 130 -7.49 14.65 3.20
N SER A 131 -7.65 14.72 1.87
CA SER A 131 -7.88 15.98 1.16
C SER A 131 -9.20 16.63 1.59
N ILE A 132 -10.28 15.86 1.63
CA ILE A 132 -11.59 16.34 2.10
C ILE A 132 -11.47 16.82 3.55
N ALA A 133 -10.88 16.01 4.43
CA ALA A 133 -10.76 16.33 5.85
C ALA A 133 -9.93 17.57 6.12
N LEU A 134 -8.83 17.78 5.39
CA LEU A 134 -7.98 18.97 5.52
C LEU A 134 -8.65 20.25 5.00
N ILE A 135 -9.37 20.17 3.88
CA ILE A 135 -10.10 21.33 3.32
C ILE A 135 -11.26 21.70 4.25
N VAL A 136 -12.03 20.71 4.71
CA VAL A 136 -13.12 20.92 5.66
C VAL A 136 -12.58 21.45 6.99
N SER A 137 -11.46 20.93 7.48
CA SER A 137 -10.88 21.41 8.74
C SER A 137 -10.43 22.85 8.67
N TRP A 138 -9.87 23.28 7.54
CA TRP A 138 -9.54 24.68 7.34
C TRP A 138 -10.78 25.58 7.41
N PHE A 139 -11.87 25.18 6.74
CA PHE A 139 -13.14 25.92 6.79
C PHE A 139 -13.67 26.01 8.23
N VAL A 140 -13.63 24.91 8.98
CA VAL A 140 -14.04 24.87 10.39
C VAL A 140 -13.13 25.73 11.27
N ALA A 141 -11.82 25.66 11.09
CA ALA A 141 -10.84 26.41 11.88
C ALA A 141 -10.89 27.92 11.62
N VAL A 142 -11.29 28.35 10.42
CA VAL A 142 -11.34 29.77 10.05
C VAL A 142 -12.69 30.41 10.40
N LEU A 143 -13.80 29.67 10.33
CA LEU A 143 -15.14 30.23 10.59
C LEU A 143 -15.66 29.89 11.99
N PHE A 144 -15.60 28.62 12.38
CA PHE A 144 -16.23 28.16 13.60
C PHE A 144 -15.32 28.30 14.82
N ALA A 145 -14.01 28.07 14.70
CA ALA A 145 -13.12 28.21 15.84
C ALA A 145 -13.10 29.65 16.41
N PRO A 146 -13.10 30.73 15.59
CA PRO A 146 -13.23 32.08 16.13
C PRO A 146 -14.58 32.34 16.79
N LEU A 147 -15.67 31.84 16.22
CA LEU A 147 -17.02 31.97 16.78
C LEU A 147 -17.12 31.30 18.16
N LEU A 148 -16.67 30.04 18.25
CA LEU A 148 -16.59 29.30 19.51
C LEU A 148 -15.64 29.99 20.50
N GLY A 149 -14.54 30.56 20.01
CA GLY A 149 -13.59 31.33 20.79
C GLY A 149 -14.24 32.55 21.46
N VAL A 150 -15.05 33.32 20.74
CA VAL A 150 -15.78 34.49 21.30
C VAL A 150 -16.72 34.05 22.44
N VAL A 151 -17.43 32.93 22.27
CA VAL A 151 -18.38 32.42 23.26
C VAL A 151 -17.66 31.86 24.50
N ILE A 152 -16.62 31.03 24.30
CA ILE A 152 -16.03 30.19 25.35
C ILE A 152 -14.82 30.85 26.03
N LEU A 153 -13.97 31.57 25.29
CA LEU A 153 -12.77 32.19 25.86
C LEU A 153 -13.17 33.33 26.79
N LYS A 154 -12.42 33.53 27.86
CA LYS A 154 -12.51 34.73 28.71
C LYS A 154 -11.17 35.44 28.68
N ALA A 155 -11.22 36.77 28.67
CA ALA A 155 -10.03 37.57 28.87
C ALA A 155 -9.39 37.20 30.23
N PRO A 156 -8.05 37.07 30.30
CA PRO A 156 -7.38 36.86 31.57
C PRO A 156 -7.68 38.02 32.54
N ASP A 157 -7.83 37.67 33.82
CA ASP A 157 -8.27 38.59 34.88
C ASP A 157 -7.20 39.69 35.11
N LYS A 158 -7.51 40.96 34.80
CA LYS A 158 -6.58 42.09 34.92
C LYS A 158 -6.10 42.32 36.38
N SER A 159 -6.80 41.74 37.36
CA SER A 159 -6.47 41.82 38.80
C SER A 159 -5.27 40.97 39.21
N LYS A 160 -4.91 39.94 38.42
CA LYS A 160 -3.62 39.27 38.53
C LYS A 160 -2.65 39.96 37.56
N LYS A 161 -2.04 41.05 38.00
CA LYS A 161 -0.73 41.47 37.47
C LYS A 161 0.29 40.38 37.82
N SER A 162 0.23 39.25 37.14
CA SER A 162 1.36 38.36 37.04
C SER A 162 2.45 39.19 36.36
N ALA A 163 3.56 39.41 37.04
CA ALA A 163 4.82 39.87 36.47
C ALA A 163 5.05 39.21 35.09
N PRO A 164 5.79 39.85 34.14
CA PRO A 164 6.05 39.27 32.83
C PRO A 164 6.41 37.80 33.01
N GLU A 165 5.57 36.91 32.50
CA GLU A 165 5.66 35.47 32.74
C GLU A 165 7.12 35.09 32.50
N LYS A 166 7.85 34.71 33.56
CA LYS A 166 9.27 34.38 33.44
C LYS A 166 9.37 33.39 32.28
N PRO A 167 10.22 33.66 31.25
CA PRO A 167 10.30 32.75 30.11
C PRO A 167 10.53 31.36 30.67
N SER A 168 9.64 30.42 30.32
CA SER A 168 9.74 29.03 30.76
C SER A 168 11.19 28.57 30.63
N LYS A 169 11.72 27.83 31.60
CA LYS A 169 13.12 27.34 31.54
C LYS A 169 13.43 26.66 30.20
N VAL A 170 12.42 26.03 29.60
CA VAL A 170 12.47 25.42 28.26
C VAL A 170 12.67 26.48 27.15
N LEU A 171 11.92 27.58 27.19
CA LEU A 171 12.06 28.67 26.21
C LEU A 171 13.41 29.40 26.37
N GLY A 172 13.88 29.58 27.60
CA GLY A 172 15.21 30.13 27.87
C GLY A 172 16.34 29.23 27.33
N MET A 173 16.23 27.91 27.53
CA MET A 173 17.16 26.93 26.98
C MET A 173 17.13 26.90 25.45
N TYR A 174 15.94 26.88 24.85
CA TYR A 174 15.76 26.96 23.40
C TYR A 174 16.37 28.24 22.81
N ARG A 175 16.11 29.40 23.42
CA ARG A 175 16.69 30.68 22.98
C ARG A 175 18.21 30.64 23.05
N SER A 176 18.79 30.10 24.12
CA SER A 176 20.24 29.94 24.24
C SER A 176 20.80 29.04 23.12
N LEU A 177 20.20 27.87 22.93
CA LEU A 177 20.58 26.93 21.87
C LEU A 177 20.48 27.56 20.47
N LEU A 178 19.39 28.28 20.19
CA LEU A 178 19.19 29.00 18.95
C LEU A 178 20.28 30.07 18.75
N THR A 179 20.55 30.90 19.77
CA THR A 179 21.60 31.92 19.64
C THR A 179 23.00 31.33 19.42
N LEU A 180 23.29 30.17 20.01
CA LEU A 180 24.53 29.42 19.74
C LEU A 180 24.57 28.92 18.30
N ALA A 181 23.48 28.32 17.81
CA ALA A 181 23.35 27.86 16.44
C ALA A 181 23.49 29.01 15.43
N LEU A 182 22.94 30.20 15.73
CA LEU A 182 23.10 31.39 14.89
C LEU A 182 24.55 31.91 14.85
N LYS A 183 25.25 31.90 15.99
CA LYS A 183 26.69 32.27 16.05
C LYS A 183 27.56 31.28 15.26
N ALA A 184 27.24 30.00 15.34
CA ALA A 184 27.96 28.91 14.67
C ALA A 184 27.22 28.40 13.41
N ARG A 185 26.53 29.28 12.68
CA ARG A 185 25.60 28.92 11.58
C ARG A 185 26.14 27.93 10.55
N TRP A 186 27.39 28.09 10.12
CA TRP A 186 28.00 27.18 9.15
C TRP A 186 28.32 25.81 9.74
N ILE A 187 28.61 25.72 11.03
CA ILE A 187 28.78 24.44 11.75
C ILE A 187 27.42 23.75 11.87
N THR A 188 26.36 24.49 12.22
CA THR A 188 24.99 23.93 12.25
C THR A 188 24.57 23.39 10.89
N VAL A 189 24.84 24.13 9.80
CA VAL A 189 24.57 23.65 8.45
C VAL A 189 25.40 22.39 8.13
N ALA A 190 26.70 22.40 8.42
CA ALA A 190 27.58 21.26 8.15
C ALA A 190 27.16 19.99 8.93
N ILE A 191 26.79 20.12 10.21
CA ILE A 191 26.29 19.01 11.03
C ILE A 191 25.00 18.45 10.42
N THR A 192 24.05 19.30 10.06
CA THR A 192 22.78 18.87 9.46
C THR A 192 23.00 18.15 8.13
N VAL A 193 23.86 18.68 7.26
CA VAL A 193 24.22 18.00 6.00
C VAL A 193 24.93 16.68 6.26
N GLY A 194 25.83 16.62 7.24
CA GLY A 194 26.51 15.37 7.64
C GLY A 194 25.52 14.30 8.12
N LEU A 195 24.56 14.69 8.96
CA LEU A 195 23.48 13.80 9.41
C LEU A 195 22.57 13.38 8.26
N PHE A 196 22.29 14.27 7.31
CA PHE A 196 21.52 13.94 6.11
C PHE A 196 22.24 12.89 5.25
N VAL A 197 23.52 13.09 4.96
CA VAL A 197 24.33 12.12 4.21
C VAL A 197 24.38 10.77 4.94
N LEU A 198 24.59 10.78 6.25
CA LEU A 198 24.56 9.55 7.07
C LEU A 198 23.19 8.85 6.99
N SER A 199 22.10 9.62 7.02
CA SER A 199 20.74 9.06 6.90
C SER A 199 20.51 8.39 5.55
N VAL A 200 20.99 8.99 4.45
CA VAL A 200 20.89 8.42 3.10
C VAL A 200 21.72 7.14 2.98
N LEU A 201 22.93 7.12 3.56
CA LEU A 201 23.78 5.93 3.60
C LEU A 201 23.21 4.81 4.48
N ALA A 202 22.32 5.14 5.43
CA ALA A 202 21.66 4.16 6.29
C ALA A 202 20.39 3.55 5.68
N ILE A 203 19.81 4.13 4.62
CA ILE A 203 18.58 3.61 3.96
C ILE A 203 18.73 2.17 3.47
N PRO A 204 19.84 1.75 2.84
CA PRO A 204 20.02 0.37 2.39
C PRO A 204 20.02 -0.67 3.54
N LEU A 205 20.26 -0.24 4.78
CA LEU A 205 20.19 -1.12 5.96
C LEU A 205 18.75 -1.40 6.40
N ILE A 206 17.78 -0.61 5.94
CA ILE A 206 16.36 -0.78 6.27
C ILE A 206 15.78 -1.86 5.35
N PRO A 207 15.21 -2.94 5.90
CA PRO A 207 14.58 -3.98 5.08
C PRO A 207 13.45 -3.40 4.23
N GLN A 208 13.30 -3.86 2.99
CA GLN A 208 12.21 -3.41 2.12
C GLN A 208 11.10 -4.46 2.07
N GLN A 209 9.85 -4.02 2.22
CA GLN A 209 8.69 -4.90 2.12
C GLN A 209 7.57 -4.16 1.43
N PHE A 210 7.09 -4.63 0.28
CA PHE A 210 6.04 -3.92 -0.44
C PHE A 210 4.76 -3.70 0.38
N PHE A 211 4.12 -4.79 0.81
CA PHE A 211 3.00 -4.79 1.76
C PHE A 211 3.16 -5.91 2.82
N PRO A 212 2.64 -5.70 4.04
CA PRO A 212 2.67 -6.73 5.07
C PRO A 212 1.53 -7.74 4.93
N SER A 213 1.67 -8.89 5.58
CA SER A 213 0.60 -9.90 5.67
C SER A 213 -0.59 -9.40 6.50
N SER A 214 -1.79 -9.94 6.24
CA SER A 214 -3.00 -9.56 6.96
C SER A 214 -3.01 -10.07 8.40
N ASP A 215 -3.66 -9.31 9.28
CA ASP A 215 -3.99 -9.63 10.67
C ASP A 215 -5.35 -10.35 10.80
N ARG A 216 -5.89 -10.84 9.69
CA ARG A 216 -7.15 -11.60 9.67
C ARG A 216 -6.97 -13.06 10.10
N PRO A 217 -7.98 -13.68 10.74
CA PRO A 217 -7.88 -15.07 11.18
C PRO A 217 -7.98 -16.09 10.02
N GLU A 218 -8.28 -15.64 8.80
CA GLU A 218 -8.39 -16.54 7.65
C GLU A 218 -7.03 -16.97 7.11
N LEU A 219 -6.97 -18.22 6.64
CA LEU A 219 -5.84 -18.87 6.01
C LEU A 219 -6.30 -19.52 4.72
N LEU A 220 -5.56 -19.31 3.63
CA LEU A 220 -5.80 -19.98 2.37
C LEU A 220 -4.86 -21.17 2.24
N VAL A 221 -5.39 -22.27 1.73
CA VAL A 221 -4.62 -23.47 1.41
C VAL A 221 -4.88 -23.84 -0.04
N ASP A 222 -3.84 -23.72 -0.86
CA ASP A 222 -3.85 -24.16 -2.24
C ASP A 222 -3.31 -25.59 -2.30
N LEU A 223 -4.08 -26.48 -2.92
CA LEU A 223 -3.71 -27.85 -3.19
C LEU A 223 -3.64 -28.04 -4.70
N ARG A 224 -2.42 -28.09 -5.23
CA ARG A 224 -2.19 -28.30 -6.65
C ARG A 224 -1.65 -29.71 -6.90
N LEU A 225 -2.48 -30.53 -7.54
CA LEU A 225 -2.14 -31.88 -7.99
C LEU A 225 -1.41 -31.83 -9.34
N PRO A 226 -0.80 -32.94 -9.78
CA PRO A 226 -0.28 -33.07 -11.15
C PRO A 226 -1.39 -32.78 -12.18
N GLN A 227 -1.04 -32.14 -13.30
CA GLN A 227 -2.03 -31.63 -14.27
C GLN A 227 -2.89 -32.69 -14.97
N ASN A 228 -2.50 -33.95 -14.89
CA ASN A 228 -3.24 -35.08 -15.42
C ASN A 228 -4.21 -35.69 -14.38
N ALA A 229 -4.35 -35.10 -13.20
CA ALA A 229 -5.29 -35.55 -12.18
C ALA A 229 -6.74 -35.29 -12.62
N SER A 230 -7.60 -36.27 -12.39
CA SER A 230 -9.04 -36.11 -12.53
C SER A 230 -9.60 -35.31 -11.35
N ILE A 231 -10.71 -34.60 -11.58
CA ILE A 231 -11.46 -33.90 -10.55
C ILE A 231 -11.82 -34.81 -9.36
N TYR A 232 -12.09 -36.10 -9.58
CA TYR A 232 -12.40 -37.05 -8.52
C TYR A 232 -11.20 -37.33 -7.60
N ASN A 233 -9.98 -37.32 -8.16
CA ASN A 233 -8.76 -37.45 -7.35
C ASN A 233 -8.53 -36.19 -6.52
N SER A 234 -8.77 -35.01 -7.11
CA SER A 234 -8.72 -33.74 -6.38
C SER A 234 -9.77 -33.68 -5.27
N GLU A 235 -10.96 -34.23 -5.50
CA GLU A 235 -12.01 -34.37 -4.49
C GLU A 235 -11.58 -35.28 -3.33
N ASP A 236 -11.05 -36.48 -3.62
CA ASP A 236 -10.56 -37.41 -2.57
C ASP A 236 -9.46 -36.77 -1.70
N ILE A 237 -8.47 -36.15 -2.34
CA ILE A 237 -7.38 -35.44 -1.66
C ILE A 237 -7.93 -34.31 -0.79
N THR A 238 -8.90 -33.54 -1.31
CA THR A 238 -9.52 -32.44 -0.56
C THR A 238 -10.33 -32.98 0.62
N GLN A 239 -11.09 -34.05 0.47
CA GLN A 239 -11.86 -34.66 1.56
C GLN A 239 -10.95 -35.19 2.68
N ARG A 240 -9.81 -35.79 2.31
CA ARG A 240 -8.78 -36.22 3.28
C ARG A 240 -8.19 -35.03 4.04
N PHE A 241 -7.90 -33.94 3.33
CA PHE A 241 -7.43 -32.70 3.95
C PHE A 241 -8.49 -32.07 4.88
N ASP A 242 -9.74 -32.00 4.44
CA ASP A 242 -10.88 -31.47 5.19
C ASP A 242 -11.12 -32.24 6.49
N ALA A 243 -10.91 -33.57 6.50
CA ALA A 243 -11.00 -34.38 7.70
C ALA A 243 -9.96 -33.98 8.76
N ILE A 244 -8.74 -33.61 8.34
CA ILE A 244 -7.67 -33.15 9.23
C ILE A 244 -8.00 -31.77 9.80
N VAL A 245 -8.46 -30.85 8.94
CA VAL A 245 -8.86 -29.49 9.38
C VAL A 245 -10.04 -29.56 10.35
N ARG A 246 -11.03 -30.43 10.09
CA ARG A 246 -12.20 -30.63 10.96
C ARG A 246 -11.83 -31.14 12.35
N ALA A 247 -10.77 -31.93 12.47
CA ALA A 247 -10.30 -32.47 13.74
C ALA A 247 -9.44 -31.47 14.55
N ASP A 248 -9.07 -30.34 13.96
CA ASP A 248 -8.19 -29.36 14.60
C ASP A 248 -8.97 -28.36 15.47
N PRO A 249 -8.63 -28.21 16.77
CA PRO A 249 -9.33 -27.28 17.64
C PRO A 249 -9.06 -25.80 17.32
N ASP A 250 -8.00 -25.47 16.57
CA ASP A 250 -7.68 -24.09 16.17
C ASP A 250 -8.50 -23.63 14.95
N ALA A 251 -9.08 -24.55 14.17
CA ALA A 251 -9.98 -24.27 13.06
C ALA A 251 -11.43 -24.10 13.56
N GLU A 252 -12.05 -22.95 13.28
CA GLU A 252 -13.45 -22.70 13.65
C GLU A 252 -14.41 -23.17 12.56
N ARG A 253 -14.09 -22.83 11.31
CA ARG A 253 -14.86 -23.22 10.12
C ARG A 253 -13.98 -23.20 8.89
N PHE A 254 -14.35 -23.96 7.87
CA PHE A 254 -13.66 -23.96 6.60
C PHE A 254 -14.64 -24.21 5.45
N SER A 255 -14.22 -23.83 4.24
CA SER A 255 -14.90 -24.18 2.99
C SER A 255 -13.85 -24.54 1.95
N SER A 256 -14.09 -25.62 1.22
CA SER A 256 -13.17 -26.15 0.22
C SER A 256 -13.81 -26.07 -1.17
N TYR A 257 -13.04 -25.59 -2.13
CA TYR A 257 -13.43 -25.44 -3.52
C TYR A 257 -12.61 -26.41 -4.37
N VAL A 258 -13.27 -27.43 -4.92
CA VAL A 258 -12.63 -28.46 -5.75
C VAL A 258 -12.80 -28.08 -7.22
N GLY A 259 -11.71 -28.12 -7.99
CA GLY A 259 -11.70 -27.79 -9.41
C GLY A 259 -11.65 -26.30 -9.72
N ARG A 260 -11.55 -25.42 -8.72
CA ARG A 260 -11.56 -23.97 -8.86
C ARG A 260 -11.03 -23.27 -7.62
N GLY A 261 -10.64 -22.01 -7.75
CA GLY A 261 -10.37 -21.15 -6.59
C GLY A 261 -11.65 -20.73 -5.86
N ALA A 262 -11.46 -20.20 -4.65
CA ALA A 262 -12.50 -19.56 -3.88
C ALA A 262 -13.08 -18.36 -4.63
N ILE A 263 -14.37 -18.13 -4.44
CA ILE A 263 -15.05 -16.95 -4.98
C ILE A 263 -14.46 -15.70 -4.33
N ARG A 264 -14.24 -14.64 -5.12
CA ARG A 264 -13.72 -13.37 -4.58
C ARG A 264 -14.67 -12.80 -3.53
N PHE A 265 -14.20 -12.74 -2.29
CA PHE A 265 -14.90 -12.14 -1.15
C PHE A 265 -14.18 -10.92 -0.56
N TYR A 266 -12.95 -10.63 -1.01
CA TYR A 266 -12.20 -9.42 -0.68
C TYR A 266 -11.34 -8.99 -1.87
N LEU A 267 -11.08 -7.68 -1.97
CA LEU A 267 -10.48 -7.06 -3.16
C LEU A 267 -9.11 -7.66 -3.56
N PRO A 268 -8.14 -7.81 -2.63
CA PRO A 268 -6.86 -8.48 -2.92
C PRO A 268 -6.89 -9.98 -3.25
N LEU A 269 -8.03 -10.67 -3.25
CA LEU A 269 -8.00 -12.12 -3.53
C LEU A 269 -7.54 -12.39 -4.97
N ASN A 270 -6.46 -13.15 -5.11
CA ASN A 270 -6.06 -13.73 -6.39
C ASN A 270 -7.01 -14.87 -6.77
N VAL A 271 -7.85 -14.64 -7.78
CA VAL A 271 -8.84 -15.62 -8.22
C VAL A 271 -8.17 -16.62 -9.17
N GLN A 272 -8.23 -17.90 -8.82
CA GLN A 272 -7.68 -18.97 -9.63
C GLN A 272 -8.67 -19.43 -10.71
N LEU A 273 -8.15 -19.80 -11.88
CA LEU A 273 -8.96 -20.39 -12.94
C LEU A 273 -9.49 -21.78 -12.54
N PRO A 274 -10.69 -22.17 -13.02
CA PRO A 274 -11.17 -23.54 -12.87
C PRO A 274 -10.23 -24.53 -13.55
N ASN A 275 -9.74 -25.52 -12.79
CA ASN A 275 -8.83 -26.56 -13.23
C ASN A 275 -9.05 -27.83 -12.41
N ASP A 276 -9.18 -28.98 -13.06
CA ASP A 276 -9.47 -30.26 -12.40
C ASP A 276 -8.41 -30.68 -11.38
N PHE A 277 -7.15 -30.27 -11.57
CA PHE A 277 -6.01 -30.57 -10.72
C PHE A 277 -5.80 -29.58 -9.57
N PHE A 278 -6.72 -28.63 -9.36
CA PHE A 278 -6.58 -27.57 -8.37
C PHE A 278 -7.75 -27.58 -7.37
N ALA A 279 -7.44 -27.45 -6.10
CA ALA A 279 -8.40 -27.17 -5.04
C ALA A 279 -7.88 -26.06 -4.12
N GLN A 280 -8.80 -25.28 -3.56
CA GLN A 280 -8.46 -24.24 -2.60
C GLN A 280 -9.40 -24.31 -1.39
N SER A 281 -8.84 -24.31 -0.20
CA SER A 281 -9.57 -24.27 1.06
C SER A 281 -9.39 -22.92 1.74
N VAL A 282 -10.49 -22.33 2.18
CA VAL A 282 -10.53 -21.13 3.02
C VAL A 282 -10.82 -21.58 4.45
N ILE A 283 -9.83 -21.45 5.33
CA ILE A 283 -9.95 -21.85 6.73
C ILE A 283 -10.02 -20.60 7.59
N VAL A 284 -11.00 -20.53 8.48
CA VAL A 284 -11.13 -19.46 9.48
C VAL A 284 -10.69 -20.02 10.82
N ALA A 285 -9.57 -19.52 11.34
CA ALA A 285 -9.11 -19.85 12.69
C ALA A 285 -9.86 -19.03 13.75
N LYS A 286 -9.79 -19.45 15.02
CA LYS A 286 -10.43 -18.73 16.13
C LYS A 286 -9.85 -17.33 16.37
N ASP A 287 -8.54 -17.19 16.19
CA ASP A 287 -7.80 -15.94 16.32
C ASP A 287 -6.49 -16.01 15.52
N VAL A 288 -5.72 -14.91 15.51
CA VAL A 288 -4.46 -14.81 14.76
C VAL A 288 -3.38 -15.76 15.31
N ALA A 289 -3.33 -15.99 16.62
CA ALA A 289 -2.35 -16.89 17.22
C ALA A 289 -2.69 -18.37 16.88
N ALA A 290 -3.97 -18.71 16.90
CA ALA A 290 -4.50 -19.99 16.43
C ALA A 290 -4.20 -20.20 14.94
N ARG A 291 -4.37 -19.16 14.11
CA ARG A 291 -4.00 -19.20 12.69
C ARG A 291 -2.52 -19.56 12.48
N GLU A 292 -1.60 -18.94 13.23
CA GLU A 292 -0.17 -19.24 13.08
C GLU A 292 0.19 -20.65 13.56
N ARG A 293 -0.41 -21.14 14.66
CA ARG A 293 -0.25 -22.54 15.09
C ARG A 293 -0.78 -23.51 14.03
N LEU A 294 -1.96 -23.23 13.50
CA LEU A 294 -2.60 -24.01 12.47
C LEU A 294 -1.75 -24.03 11.19
N ARG A 295 -1.21 -22.88 10.78
CA ARG A 295 -0.31 -22.77 9.62
C ARG A 295 0.88 -23.72 9.73
N VAL A 296 1.64 -23.63 10.83
CA VAL A 296 2.83 -24.48 11.05
C VAL A 296 2.46 -25.96 11.08
N LYS A 297 1.33 -26.31 11.73
CA LYS A 297 0.85 -27.69 11.80
C LYS A 297 0.44 -28.22 10.42
N LEU A 298 -0.32 -27.44 9.65
CA LEU A 298 -0.76 -27.82 8.31
C LEU A 298 0.41 -27.88 7.33
N GLU A 299 1.42 -27.01 7.45
CA GLU A 299 2.65 -27.08 6.64
C GLU A 299 3.35 -28.42 6.83
N LYS A 300 3.45 -28.89 8.08
CA LYS A 300 3.98 -30.22 8.40
C LYS A 300 3.12 -31.35 7.83
N VAL A 301 1.79 -31.27 8.00
CA VAL A 301 0.85 -32.26 7.47
C VAL A 301 0.94 -32.39 5.95
N LEU A 302 0.99 -31.27 5.23
CA LEU A 302 1.11 -31.28 3.76
C LEU A 302 2.43 -31.92 3.33
N ALA A 303 3.54 -31.63 4.02
CA ALA A 303 4.84 -32.22 3.72
C ALA A 303 4.89 -33.73 3.98
N GLU A 304 4.26 -34.22 5.06
CA GLU A 304 4.35 -35.62 5.47
C GLU A 304 3.27 -36.53 4.83
N GLN A 305 2.05 -36.03 4.65
CA GLN A 305 0.89 -36.84 4.24
C GLN A 305 0.44 -36.62 2.80
N PHE A 306 0.87 -35.52 2.16
CA PHE A 306 0.48 -35.15 0.79
C PHE A 306 1.69 -34.89 -0.14
N PRO A 307 2.67 -35.82 -0.24
CA PRO A 307 3.91 -35.59 -0.98
C PRO A 307 3.70 -35.38 -2.49
N ASN A 308 2.56 -35.82 -3.04
CA ASN A 308 2.23 -35.69 -4.46
C ASN A 308 1.51 -34.37 -4.80
N VAL A 309 1.37 -33.45 -3.83
CA VAL A 309 0.64 -32.19 -3.99
C VAL A 309 1.58 -31.02 -3.73
N VAL A 310 1.58 -30.04 -4.63
CA VAL A 310 2.20 -28.75 -4.35
C VAL A 310 1.25 -27.96 -3.45
N GLY A 311 1.46 -28.11 -2.15
CA GLY A 311 0.67 -27.47 -1.10
C GLY A 311 1.24 -26.12 -0.69
N ARG A 312 0.42 -25.06 -0.77
CA ARG A 312 0.79 -23.73 -0.26
C ARG A 312 -0.22 -23.27 0.77
N ILE A 313 0.28 -22.85 1.92
CA ILE A 313 -0.52 -22.29 3.01
C ILE A 313 -0.06 -20.86 3.20
N TYR A 314 -0.98 -19.91 3.14
CA TYR A 314 -0.62 -18.51 3.27
C TYR A 314 -1.77 -17.70 3.88
N PRO A 315 -1.46 -16.69 4.72
CA PRO A 315 -2.46 -15.76 5.20
C PRO A 315 -2.94 -14.88 4.05
N LEU A 316 -4.11 -14.25 4.22
CA LEU A 316 -4.54 -13.23 3.27
C LEU A 316 -3.51 -12.08 3.21
N GLU A 317 -3.34 -11.51 2.02
CA GLU A 317 -2.40 -10.40 1.80
C GLU A 317 -3.12 -9.05 1.90
N LEU A 318 -2.38 -8.01 2.28
CA LEU A 318 -2.84 -6.62 2.17
C LEU A 318 -2.20 -6.03 0.91
N GLY A 319 -2.97 -5.40 0.03
CA GLY A 319 -2.44 -4.82 -1.22
C GLY A 319 -2.73 -5.67 -2.46
N PRO A 320 -2.11 -5.38 -3.62
CA PRO A 320 -2.38 -6.09 -4.87
C PRO A 320 -2.02 -7.59 -4.80
N PRO A 321 -2.82 -8.49 -5.42
CA PRO A 321 -2.52 -9.91 -5.45
C PRO A 321 -1.25 -10.18 -6.27
N VAL A 322 -0.26 -10.82 -5.66
CA VAL A 322 0.98 -11.22 -6.34
C VAL A 322 1.06 -12.73 -6.57
N GLY A 323 0.22 -13.52 -5.92
CA GLY A 323 0.32 -14.98 -5.96
C GLY A 323 1.52 -15.45 -5.14
N TRP A 324 2.49 -16.12 -5.76
CA TRP A 324 3.73 -16.52 -5.09
C TRP A 324 4.68 -15.32 -4.96
N PRO A 325 5.40 -15.14 -3.83
CA PRO A 325 6.14 -13.90 -3.61
C PRO A 325 7.35 -13.77 -4.54
N VAL A 326 8.06 -14.87 -4.78
CA VAL A 326 9.22 -14.93 -5.69
C VAL A 326 8.80 -15.67 -6.95
N GLN A 327 8.88 -15.00 -8.10
CA GLN A 327 8.58 -15.58 -9.40
C GLN A 327 9.61 -15.16 -10.44
N TYR A 328 9.90 -16.04 -11.37
CA TYR A 328 10.67 -15.75 -12.57
C TYR A 328 9.98 -16.39 -13.78
N ARG A 329 9.78 -15.60 -14.82
CA ARG A 329 9.10 -15.99 -16.05
C ARG A 329 10.12 -16.25 -17.13
N VAL A 330 10.09 -17.46 -17.67
CA VAL A 330 10.88 -17.88 -18.83
C VAL A 330 9.97 -17.86 -20.05
N SER A 331 10.31 -17.04 -21.03
CA SER A 331 9.51 -16.88 -22.24
C SER A 331 10.31 -17.24 -23.48
N GLY A 332 9.68 -17.89 -24.45
CA GLY A 332 10.31 -18.29 -25.70
C GLY A 332 9.36 -18.95 -26.71
N PRO A 333 9.83 -19.17 -27.95
CA PRO A 333 9.00 -19.73 -29.02
C PRO A 333 8.79 -21.25 -28.91
N ASP A 334 9.76 -21.98 -28.38
CA ASP A 334 9.72 -23.44 -28.24
C ASP A 334 9.43 -23.84 -26.79
N ILE A 335 8.34 -24.58 -26.59
CA ILE A 335 7.85 -25.05 -25.30
C ILE A 335 8.87 -25.94 -24.59
N GLU A 336 9.48 -26.90 -25.27
CA GLU A 336 10.42 -27.82 -24.63
C GLU A 336 11.69 -27.09 -24.21
N LYS A 337 12.14 -26.12 -25.01
CA LYS A 337 13.28 -25.30 -24.64
C LYS A 337 12.98 -24.39 -23.44
N VAL A 338 11.78 -23.81 -23.39
CA VAL A 338 11.30 -23.04 -22.22
C VAL A 338 11.31 -23.91 -20.97
N ARG A 339 10.83 -25.17 -21.04
CA ARG A 339 10.86 -26.11 -19.90
C ARG A 339 12.28 -26.43 -19.45
N GLN A 340 13.20 -26.71 -20.38
CA GLN A 340 14.61 -26.96 -20.04
C GLN A 340 15.24 -25.78 -19.29
N ILE A 341 15.00 -24.56 -19.77
CA ILE A 341 15.50 -23.34 -19.12
C ILE A 341 14.84 -23.14 -17.76
N ALA A 342 13.54 -23.42 -17.64
CA ALA A 342 12.82 -23.35 -16.37
C ALA A 342 13.38 -24.32 -15.32
N PHE A 343 13.76 -25.55 -15.70
CA PHE A 343 14.44 -26.48 -14.78
C PHE A 343 15.81 -25.98 -14.33
N GLN A 344 16.60 -25.38 -15.23
CA GLN A 344 17.88 -24.77 -14.88
C GLN A 344 17.69 -23.61 -13.90
N LEU A 345 16.72 -22.74 -14.19
CA LEU A 345 16.36 -21.61 -13.33
C LEU A 345 15.86 -22.07 -11.95
N ALA A 346 15.04 -23.13 -11.89
CA ALA A 346 14.61 -23.73 -10.63
C ALA A 346 15.79 -24.27 -9.81
N GLY A 347 16.79 -24.88 -10.46
CA GLY A 347 18.03 -25.29 -9.80
C GLY A 347 18.82 -24.12 -9.22
N VAL A 348 18.87 -22.98 -9.92
CA VAL A 348 19.49 -21.75 -9.41
C VAL A 348 18.71 -21.19 -8.22
N MET A 349 17.37 -21.13 -8.31
CA MET A 349 16.52 -20.67 -7.21
C MET A 349 16.67 -21.55 -5.96
N ALA A 350 16.69 -22.88 -6.13
CA ALA A 350 16.87 -23.84 -5.06
C ALA A 350 18.28 -23.81 -4.41
N SER A 351 19.25 -23.11 -5.02
CA SER A 351 20.59 -22.95 -4.44
C SER A 351 20.65 -21.96 -3.28
N ASP A 352 19.59 -21.15 -3.07
CA ASP A 352 19.49 -20.23 -1.95
C ASP A 352 18.68 -20.87 -0.81
N ALA A 353 19.28 -20.94 0.39
CA ALA A 353 18.68 -21.55 1.56
C ALA A 353 17.42 -20.81 2.08
N LYS A 354 17.15 -19.59 1.61
CA LYS A 354 15.97 -18.80 1.97
C LYS A 354 14.75 -19.09 1.09
N VAL A 355 14.92 -19.87 0.02
CA VAL A 355 13.85 -20.23 -0.91
C VAL A 355 13.23 -21.56 -0.50
N GLU A 356 11.90 -21.61 -0.45
CA GLU A 356 11.14 -22.84 -0.18
C GLU A 356 10.16 -23.16 -1.30
N LYS A 357 9.80 -24.44 -1.44
CA LYS A 357 8.70 -24.91 -2.30
C LYS A 357 8.81 -24.42 -3.75
N VAL A 358 10.01 -24.49 -4.35
CA VAL A 358 10.20 -24.19 -5.77
C VAL A 358 9.29 -25.08 -6.61
N ASN A 359 8.43 -24.47 -7.40
CA ASN A 359 7.46 -25.15 -8.25
C ASN A 359 7.21 -24.38 -9.55
N PHE A 360 6.34 -24.92 -10.40
CA PHE A 360 6.08 -24.39 -11.72
C PHE A 360 4.59 -24.09 -11.92
N ASP A 361 4.29 -23.01 -12.64
CA ASP A 361 2.92 -22.67 -13.02
C ASP A 361 2.32 -23.65 -14.03
N TRP A 362 3.13 -24.29 -14.87
CA TRP A 362 2.78 -25.48 -15.62
C TRP A 362 4.05 -26.23 -16.05
N ILE A 363 4.08 -27.56 -15.90
CA ILE A 363 5.24 -28.34 -16.37
C ILE A 363 4.94 -29.79 -16.73
N GLU A 364 3.90 -30.38 -16.16
CA GLU A 364 3.57 -31.80 -16.31
C GLU A 364 2.80 -32.04 -17.61
N PRO A 365 3.22 -32.99 -18.45
CA PRO A 365 2.43 -33.39 -19.60
C PRO A 365 1.20 -34.20 -19.17
N GLY A 366 0.09 -33.97 -19.86
CA GLY A 366 -1.12 -34.78 -19.84
C GLY A 366 -1.00 -35.97 -20.79
N ARG A 367 -1.69 -37.07 -20.46
CA ARG A 367 -1.84 -38.20 -21.37
C ARG A 367 -2.94 -37.89 -22.37
N GLN A 368 -2.62 -37.91 -23.66
CA GLN A 368 -3.55 -37.70 -24.74
C GLN A 368 -3.60 -38.94 -25.63
N VAL A 369 -4.80 -39.30 -26.09
CA VAL A 369 -4.98 -40.32 -27.12
C VAL A 369 -5.25 -39.60 -28.43
N ARG A 370 -4.31 -39.71 -29.37
CA ARG A 370 -4.42 -39.11 -30.70
C ARG A 370 -4.99 -40.14 -31.65
N ILE A 371 -6.15 -39.82 -32.24
CA ILE A 371 -6.79 -40.65 -33.25
C ILE A 371 -6.30 -40.20 -34.62
N ARG A 372 -5.55 -41.06 -35.32
CA ARG A 372 -5.07 -40.80 -36.66
C ARG A 372 -5.96 -41.54 -37.66
N VAL A 373 -6.78 -40.78 -38.36
CA VAL A 373 -7.71 -41.30 -39.38
C VAL A 373 -6.94 -41.65 -40.65
N ASP A 374 -7.11 -42.87 -41.13
CA ASP A 374 -6.67 -43.28 -42.46
C ASP A 374 -7.67 -42.72 -43.49
N GLN A 375 -7.25 -41.65 -44.16
CA GLN A 375 -8.10 -40.94 -45.12
C GLN A 375 -8.37 -41.74 -46.39
N ASP A 376 -7.54 -42.73 -46.71
CA ASP A 376 -7.72 -43.55 -47.90
C ASP A 376 -8.76 -44.64 -47.61
N GLN A 377 -8.67 -45.30 -46.45
CA GLN A 377 -9.71 -46.24 -45.99
C GLN A 377 -11.06 -45.55 -45.75
N ALA A 378 -11.06 -44.37 -45.11
CA ALA A 378 -12.28 -43.61 -44.90
C ALA A 378 -12.98 -43.26 -46.23
N ARG A 379 -12.21 -42.81 -47.24
CA ARG A 379 -12.76 -42.49 -48.57
C ARG A 379 -13.26 -43.72 -49.32
N LEU A 380 -12.55 -44.84 -49.26
CA LEU A 380 -13.00 -46.11 -49.87
C LEU A 380 -14.36 -46.56 -49.32
N LEU A 381 -14.62 -46.30 -48.05
CA LEU A 381 -15.86 -46.65 -47.37
C LEU A 381 -16.91 -45.53 -47.41
N GLY A 382 -16.66 -44.44 -48.14
CA GLY A 382 -17.59 -43.32 -48.31
C GLY A 382 -17.78 -42.45 -47.06
N LEU A 383 -16.83 -42.49 -46.12
CA LEU A 383 -16.86 -41.68 -44.90
C LEU A 383 -15.97 -40.44 -45.01
N SER A 384 -16.47 -39.32 -44.49
CA SER A 384 -15.68 -38.11 -44.28
C SER A 384 -15.12 -38.07 -42.85
N THR A 385 -14.05 -37.28 -42.65
CA THR A 385 -13.50 -37.05 -41.29
C THR A 385 -14.53 -36.42 -40.37
N GLN A 386 -15.41 -35.56 -40.91
CA GLN A 386 -16.48 -34.90 -40.18
C GLN A 386 -17.53 -35.92 -39.70
N ALA A 387 -17.91 -36.87 -40.55
CA ALA A 387 -18.84 -37.94 -40.17
C ALA A 387 -18.25 -38.81 -39.05
N LEU A 388 -16.97 -39.17 -39.16
CA LEU A 388 -16.27 -39.93 -38.13
C LEU A 388 -16.17 -39.18 -36.80
N ALA A 389 -15.84 -37.88 -36.85
CA ALA A 389 -15.80 -37.01 -35.68
C ALA A 389 -17.19 -36.87 -35.01
N GLY A 390 -18.27 -36.81 -35.79
CA GLY A 390 -19.64 -36.77 -35.27
C GLY A 390 -20.03 -38.05 -34.53
N VAL A 391 -19.66 -39.23 -35.07
CA VAL A 391 -19.85 -40.52 -34.40
C VAL A 391 -19.05 -40.58 -33.09
N LEU A 392 -17.77 -40.23 -33.14
CA LEU A 392 -16.90 -40.19 -31.96
C LEU A 392 -17.41 -39.24 -30.88
N ASN A 393 -17.87 -38.04 -31.26
CA ASN A 393 -18.41 -37.07 -30.31
C ASN A 393 -19.69 -37.58 -29.64
N THR A 394 -20.60 -38.15 -30.44
CA THR A 394 -21.86 -38.72 -29.93
C THR A 394 -21.60 -39.90 -28.99
N VAL A 395 -20.59 -40.72 -29.28
CA VAL A 395 -20.23 -41.86 -28.43
C VAL A 395 -19.54 -41.40 -27.14
N MET A 396 -18.58 -40.48 -27.20
CA MET A 396 -17.72 -40.08 -26.07
C MET A 396 -18.33 -39.00 -25.18
N THR A 397 -18.50 -37.79 -25.71
CA THR A 397 -18.98 -36.62 -24.96
C THR A 397 -20.51 -36.61 -24.90
N GLY A 398 -21.15 -37.14 -25.93
CA GLY A 398 -22.56 -37.06 -26.18
C GLY A 398 -22.94 -35.84 -27.01
N THR A 399 -24.06 -35.95 -27.71
CA THR A 399 -24.62 -34.86 -28.52
C THR A 399 -25.97 -34.44 -27.92
N PRO A 400 -26.20 -33.16 -27.58
CA PRO A 400 -27.50 -32.70 -27.13
C PRO A 400 -28.50 -32.81 -28.28
N VAL A 401 -29.55 -33.61 -28.09
CA VAL A 401 -30.58 -33.87 -29.12
C VAL A 401 -31.74 -32.89 -28.99
N THR A 402 -32.13 -32.58 -27.76
CA THR A 402 -33.18 -31.62 -27.45
C THR A 402 -32.98 -31.05 -26.05
N GLN A 403 -33.79 -30.07 -25.68
CA GLN A 403 -33.87 -29.55 -24.32
C GLN A 403 -35.27 -29.77 -23.78
N VAL A 404 -35.34 -30.23 -22.54
CA VAL A 404 -36.60 -30.28 -21.79
C VAL A 404 -36.64 -29.07 -20.89
N ARG A 405 -37.75 -28.34 -20.94
CA ARG A 405 -38.01 -27.26 -20.00
C ARG A 405 -38.57 -27.85 -18.71
N ASP A 406 -37.82 -27.72 -17.64
CA ASP A 406 -38.25 -28.09 -16.29
C ASP A 406 -38.38 -26.80 -15.48
N ASP A 407 -39.62 -26.31 -15.37
CA ASP A 407 -39.98 -25.01 -14.79
C ASP A 407 -39.24 -23.82 -15.44
N ILE A 408 -38.26 -23.25 -14.72
CA ILE A 408 -37.41 -22.16 -15.18
C ILE A 408 -36.07 -22.63 -15.77
N TYR A 409 -35.77 -23.93 -15.74
CA TYR A 409 -34.55 -24.52 -16.28
C TYR A 409 -34.76 -25.15 -17.66
N LEU A 410 -33.72 -25.09 -18.49
CA LEU A 410 -33.62 -25.90 -19.71
C LEU A 410 -32.58 -26.98 -19.48
N VAL A 411 -33.01 -28.24 -19.49
CA VAL A 411 -32.18 -29.41 -19.26
C VAL A 411 -31.87 -30.07 -20.60
N ASN A 412 -30.59 -30.19 -20.93
CA ASN A 412 -30.15 -30.87 -22.15
C ASN A 412 -30.43 -32.37 -22.07
N VAL A 413 -31.15 -32.91 -23.06
CA VAL A 413 -31.24 -34.35 -23.30
C VAL A 413 -30.10 -34.75 -24.24
N VAL A 414 -29.12 -35.47 -23.71
CA VAL A 414 -27.90 -35.83 -24.42
C VAL A 414 -27.95 -37.29 -24.86
N ALA A 415 -27.83 -37.55 -26.16
CA ALA A 415 -27.61 -38.90 -26.66
C ALA A 415 -26.12 -39.25 -26.56
N ARG A 416 -25.82 -40.32 -25.84
CA ARG A 416 -24.47 -40.77 -25.50
C ARG A 416 -24.43 -42.29 -25.32
N ALA A 417 -23.29 -42.91 -25.60
CA ALA A 417 -23.08 -44.34 -25.35
C ALA A 417 -23.03 -44.68 -23.84
N THR A 418 -23.37 -45.92 -23.47
CA THR A 418 -23.36 -46.38 -22.07
C THR A 418 -21.94 -46.33 -21.47
N ASP A 419 -21.82 -46.22 -20.14
CA ASP A 419 -20.50 -46.06 -19.48
C ASP A 419 -19.51 -47.17 -19.82
N GLU A 420 -19.95 -48.41 -19.87
CA GLU A 420 -19.11 -49.59 -20.21
C GLU A 420 -18.43 -49.48 -21.59
N GLN A 421 -19.07 -48.79 -22.54
CA GLN A 421 -18.54 -48.60 -23.89
C GLN A 421 -17.53 -47.44 -23.99
N ARG A 422 -17.42 -46.59 -22.96
CA ARG A 422 -16.55 -45.39 -22.93
C ARG A 422 -15.34 -45.49 -22.03
N VAL A 423 -15.36 -46.35 -21.01
CA VAL A 423 -14.33 -46.39 -19.96
C VAL A 423 -13.01 -46.99 -20.47
N SER A 424 -13.05 -47.84 -21.50
CA SER A 424 -11.86 -48.50 -22.05
C SER A 424 -11.52 -48.00 -23.45
N LEU A 425 -10.26 -47.59 -23.64
CA LEU A 425 -9.70 -47.26 -24.95
C LEU A 425 -9.68 -48.47 -25.90
N ALA A 426 -9.63 -49.70 -25.37
CA ALA A 426 -9.76 -50.91 -26.19
C ALA A 426 -11.16 -51.02 -26.82
N ASN A 427 -12.21 -50.56 -26.12
CA ASN A 427 -13.58 -50.58 -26.63
C ASN A 427 -13.78 -49.57 -27.77
N LEU A 428 -13.01 -48.46 -27.77
CA LEU A 428 -13.00 -47.50 -28.88
C LEU A 428 -12.47 -48.11 -30.18
N ALA A 429 -11.46 -48.98 -30.12
CA ALA A 429 -10.95 -49.64 -31.32
C ALA A 429 -11.97 -50.60 -31.97
N SER A 430 -12.85 -51.19 -31.15
CA SER A 430 -13.96 -52.03 -31.58
C SER A 430 -15.26 -51.27 -31.87
N LEU A 431 -15.27 -49.94 -31.73
CA LEU A 431 -16.46 -49.13 -31.93
C LEU A 431 -16.98 -49.31 -33.36
N GLN A 432 -18.24 -49.71 -33.51
CA GLN A 432 -18.86 -49.89 -34.81
C GLN A 432 -19.31 -48.54 -35.38
N VAL A 433 -18.68 -48.13 -36.47
CA VAL A 433 -18.99 -46.91 -37.21
C VAL A 433 -19.97 -47.26 -38.33
N PRO A 434 -21.16 -46.62 -38.39
CA PRO A 434 -22.11 -46.85 -39.47
C PRO A 434 -21.61 -46.24 -40.78
N LEU A 435 -21.75 -47.01 -41.87
CA LEU A 435 -21.45 -46.58 -43.23
C LEU A 435 -22.71 -46.05 -43.92
N PRO A 436 -22.58 -45.18 -44.95
CA PRO A 436 -23.71 -44.75 -45.77
C PRO A 436 -24.45 -45.92 -46.45
N SER A 437 -23.78 -47.05 -46.65
CA SER A 437 -24.34 -48.29 -47.21
C SER A 437 -25.21 -49.09 -46.23
N GLY A 438 -25.37 -48.64 -44.99
CA GLY A 438 -26.14 -49.33 -43.94
C GLY A 438 -25.38 -50.46 -43.22
N ARG A 439 -24.14 -50.75 -43.62
CA ARG A 439 -23.23 -51.65 -42.91
C ARG A 439 -22.47 -50.92 -41.81
N THR A 440 -21.84 -51.64 -40.90
CA THR A 440 -20.93 -51.09 -39.89
C THR A 440 -19.51 -51.62 -40.08
N VAL A 441 -18.53 -50.83 -39.70
CA VAL A 441 -17.12 -51.23 -39.66
C VAL A 441 -16.49 -50.83 -38.32
N PRO A 442 -15.58 -51.64 -37.75
CA PRO A 442 -14.89 -51.26 -36.53
C PRO A 442 -13.96 -50.06 -36.79
N LEU A 443 -13.89 -49.14 -35.83
CA LEU A 443 -13.09 -47.92 -35.92
C LEU A 443 -11.59 -48.20 -36.17
N SER A 444 -11.07 -49.32 -35.67
CA SER A 444 -9.69 -49.76 -35.94
C SER A 444 -9.35 -50.01 -37.42
N GLN A 445 -10.34 -50.22 -38.30
CA GLN A 445 -10.12 -50.29 -39.75
C GLN A 445 -10.01 -48.92 -40.42
N LEU A 446 -10.45 -47.86 -39.73
CA LEU A 446 -10.53 -46.49 -40.24
C LEU A 446 -9.54 -45.54 -39.57
N ALA A 447 -9.07 -45.87 -38.36
CA ALA A 447 -8.18 -45.02 -37.60
C ALA A 447 -7.26 -45.84 -36.68
N SER A 448 -6.05 -45.34 -36.46
CA SER A 448 -5.13 -45.81 -35.43
C SER A 448 -5.17 -44.90 -34.20
N PHE A 449 -4.85 -45.47 -33.03
CA PHE A 449 -4.80 -44.77 -31.76
C PHE A 449 -3.34 -44.68 -31.30
N GLU A 450 -2.85 -43.47 -31.12
CA GLU A 450 -1.49 -43.19 -30.64
C GLU A 450 -1.56 -42.59 -29.24
N TYR A 451 -0.78 -43.14 -28.31
CA TYR A 451 -0.61 -42.57 -26.97
C TYR A 451 0.49 -41.52 -27.03
N VAL A 452 0.12 -40.27 -26.81
CA VAL A 452 1.06 -39.14 -26.80
C VAL A 452 0.93 -38.37 -25.50
N GLN A 453 1.94 -37.58 -25.23
CA GLN A 453 1.96 -36.63 -24.14
C GLN A 453 1.85 -35.23 -24.72
N ASP A 454 1.00 -34.40 -24.12
CA ASP A 454 0.80 -33.01 -24.52
C ASP A 454 0.57 -32.16 -23.28
N TYR A 455 0.87 -30.86 -23.34
CA TYR A 455 0.65 -29.97 -22.21
C TYR A 455 -0.79 -29.47 -22.21
N PRO A 456 -1.61 -29.84 -21.20
CA PRO A 456 -3.02 -29.46 -21.19
C PRO A 456 -3.20 -27.95 -20.98
N VAL A 457 -2.20 -27.29 -20.39
CA VAL A 457 -2.18 -25.85 -20.17
C VAL A 457 -0.83 -25.28 -20.61
N VAL A 458 -0.87 -24.25 -21.44
CA VAL A 458 0.29 -23.45 -21.82
C VAL A 458 -0.06 -21.98 -21.63
N TRP A 459 0.65 -21.31 -20.73
CA TRP A 459 0.47 -19.88 -20.52
C TRP A 459 1.17 -19.10 -21.62
N ARG A 460 0.46 -18.12 -22.20
CA ARG A 460 1.02 -17.21 -23.19
C ARG A 460 0.94 -15.78 -22.68
N ARG A 461 2.10 -15.13 -22.57
CA ARG A 461 2.22 -13.72 -22.23
C ARG A 461 2.74 -12.98 -23.45
N ASP A 462 2.04 -11.89 -23.81
CA ASP A 462 2.36 -11.13 -25.03
C ASP A 462 2.43 -12.03 -26.28
N ARG A 463 1.53 -13.03 -26.33
CA ARG A 463 1.42 -14.09 -27.36
C ARG A 463 2.56 -15.11 -27.40
N VAL A 464 3.54 -15.04 -26.49
CA VAL A 464 4.69 -15.95 -26.40
C VAL A 464 4.48 -16.96 -25.27
N ALA A 465 4.81 -18.23 -25.51
CA ALA A 465 4.74 -19.27 -24.47
C ALA A 465 5.67 -18.88 -23.31
N THR A 466 5.14 -18.92 -22.10
CA THR A 466 5.81 -18.47 -20.88
C THR A 466 5.56 -19.46 -19.77
N LEU A 467 6.62 -19.86 -19.07
CA LEU A 467 6.58 -20.72 -17.91
C LEU A 467 7.13 -19.97 -16.71
N THR A 468 6.37 -19.93 -15.63
CA THR A 468 6.71 -19.23 -14.40
C THR A 468 7.27 -20.24 -13.39
N VAL A 469 8.53 -20.06 -13.04
CA VAL A 469 9.14 -20.72 -11.89
C VAL A 469 8.84 -19.86 -10.66
N GLN A 470 8.22 -20.45 -9.65
CA GLN A 470 7.72 -19.72 -8.50
C GLN A 470 8.08 -20.43 -7.20
N ALA A 471 8.23 -19.67 -6.14
CA ALA A 471 8.65 -20.18 -4.84
C ALA A 471 8.13 -19.31 -3.70
N ASP A 472 8.09 -19.90 -2.51
CA ASP A 472 7.91 -19.18 -1.26
C ASP A 472 9.27 -18.87 -0.62
N VAL A 473 9.24 -18.10 0.46
CA VAL A 473 10.44 -17.79 1.25
C VAL A 473 10.30 -18.33 2.66
N ILE A 474 11.42 -18.67 3.29
CA ILE A 474 11.44 -19.08 4.69
C ILE A 474 10.81 -18.01 5.58
N ALA A 475 10.27 -18.42 6.73
CA ALA A 475 9.70 -17.49 7.70
C ALA A 475 10.75 -16.42 8.12
N GLY A 476 10.37 -15.14 7.99
CA GLY A 476 11.22 -14.00 8.35
C GLY A 476 12.15 -13.49 7.23
N ALA A 477 12.27 -14.20 6.11
CA ALA A 477 12.93 -13.67 4.91
C ALA A 477 11.97 -12.78 4.11
N LEU A 478 12.52 -11.76 3.44
CA LEU A 478 11.77 -10.87 2.56
C LEU A 478 12.03 -11.26 1.09
N PRO A 479 10.98 -11.34 0.24
CA PRO A 479 11.12 -11.71 -1.17
C PRO A 479 12.13 -10.83 -1.93
N GLU A 480 12.12 -9.52 -1.66
CA GLU A 480 13.03 -8.54 -2.23
C GLU A 480 14.50 -8.93 -1.98
N THR A 481 14.85 -9.30 -0.74
CA THR A 481 16.22 -9.71 -0.38
C THR A 481 16.64 -11.01 -1.06
N VAL A 482 15.70 -11.93 -1.28
CA VAL A 482 15.97 -13.20 -1.98
C VAL A 482 16.17 -12.96 -3.47
N VAL A 483 15.35 -12.11 -4.09
CA VAL A 483 15.51 -11.73 -5.50
C VAL A 483 16.83 -11.01 -5.74
N ASP A 484 17.22 -10.09 -4.86
CA ASP A 484 18.50 -9.39 -4.95
C ASP A 484 19.70 -10.34 -4.82
N ALA A 485 19.60 -11.34 -3.94
CA ALA A 485 20.63 -12.37 -3.77
C ALA A 485 20.76 -13.30 -4.99
N LEU A 486 19.63 -13.62 -5.64
CA LEU A 486 19.58 -14.48 -6.83
C LEU A 486 19.92 -13.73 -8.14
N ALA A 487 19.73 -12.41 -8.17
CA ALA A 487 19.93 -11.55 -9.33
C ALA A 487 21.24 -11.82 -10.11
N PRO A 488 22.44 -11.89 -9.49
CA PRO A 488 23.67 -12.11 -10.24
C PRO A 488 23.70 -13.46 -10.96
N LYS A 489 23.29 -14.55 -10.28
CA LYS A 489 23.25 -15.91 -10.86
C LYS A 489 22.21 -16.01 -11.98
N ILE A 490 21.05 -15.37 -11.82
CA ILE A 490 19.99 -15.37 -12.83
C ILE A 490 20.40 -14.52 -14.04
N GLN A 491 21.09 -13.41 -13.84
CA GLN A 491 21.64 -12.61 -14.94
C GLN A 491 22.73 -13.36 -15.72
N GLU A 492 23.55 -14.15 -15.05
CA GLU A 492 24.53 -15.03 -15.70
C GLU A 492 23.83 -16.08 -16.57
N LEU A 493 22.82 -16.77 -16.01
CA LEU A 493 21.99 -17.72 -16.77
C LEU A 493 21.33 -17.05 -17.97
N ALA A 494 20.71 -15.87 -17.78
CA ALA A 494 20.02 -15.13 -18.83
C ALA A 494 20.95 -14.71 -19.98
N LYS A 495 22.20 -14.34 -19.67
CA LYS A 495 23.22 -13.99 -20.69
C LYS A 495 23.65 -15.19 -21.54
N ALA A 496 23.58 -16.41 -21.01
CA ALA A 496 23.92 -17.63 -21.72
C ALA A 496 22.79 -18.13 -22.66
N LEU A 497 21.58 -17.56 -22.54
CA LEU A 497 20.44 -17.99 -23.35
C LEU A 497 20.49 -17.44 -24.79
N PRO A 498 19.88 -18.15 -25.76
CA PRO A 498 19.67 -17.59 -27.09
C PRO A 498 18.79 -16.33 -27.01
N ARG A 499 19.02 -15.36 -27.89
CA ARG A 499 18.30 -14.05 -27.89
C ARG A 499 16.77 -14.15 -27.93
N SER A 500 16.23 -15.24 -28.46
CA SER A 500 14.80 -15.51 -28.55
C SER A 500 14.16 -15.89 -27.20
N TYR A 501 14.96 -16.12 -26.16
CA TYR A 501 14.51 -16.47 -24.82
C TYR A 501 14.89 -15.39 -23.82
N HIS A 502 14.02 -15.15 -22.86
CA HIS A 502 14.25 -14.15 -21.82
C HIS A 502 13.72 -14.64 -20.48
N ILE A 503 14.43 -14.26 -19.42
CA ILE A 503 14.04 -14.47 -18.04
C ILE A 503 13.68 -13.11 -17.45
N VAL A 504 12.48 -12.99 -16.90
CA VAL A 504 11.99 -11.75 -16.28
C VAL A 504 11.51 -12.04 -14.87
N THR A 505 11.91 -11.21 -13.92
CA THR A 505 11.42 -11.29 -12.53
C THR A 505 9.93 -10.95 -12.47
N GLY A 506 9.18 -11.73 -11.69
CA GLY A 506 7.78 -11.49 -11.35
C GLY A 506 7.56 -11.47 -9.84
N GLY A 507 6.29 -11.56 -9.41
CA GLY A 507 5.91 -11.58 -8.00
C GLY A 507 5.96 -10.19 -7.36
N THR A 508 6.31 -10.11 -6.08
CA THR A 508 6.24 -8.87 -5.29
C THR A 508 7.18 -7.79 -5.79
N VAL A 509 8.38 -8.15 -6.26
CA VAL A 509 9.40 -7.19 -6.69
C VAL A 509 8.96 -6.44 -7.94
N GLU A 510 8.35 -7.13 -8.90
CA GLU A 510 7.80 -6.50 -10.11
C GLU A 510 6.68 -5.51 -9.75
N GLU A 511 5.72 -5.95 -8.92
CA GLU A 511 4.57 -5.13 -8.56
C GLU A 511 4.97 -3.92 -7.70
N SER A 512 5.95 -4.10 -6.80
CA SER A 512 6.58 -3.05 -6.02
C SER A 512 7.27 -2.03 -6.92
N ALA A 513 8.07 -2.48 -7.91
CA ALA A 513 8.76 -1.61 -8.85
C ALA A 513 7.77 -0.80 -9.71
N LYS A 514 6.72 -1.44 -10.24
CA LYS A 514 5.65 -0.76 -11.00
C LYS A 514 4.92 0.28 -10.16
N SER A 515 4.53 -0.08 -8.95
CA SER A 515 3.81 0.83 -8.04
C SER A 515 4.67 2.02 -7.63
N ARG A 516 5.94 1.80 -7.29
CA ARG A 516 6.90 2.88 -6.98
C ARG A 516 7.14 3.78 -8.19
N ALA A 517 7.35 3.21 -9.38
CA ALA A 517 7.54 3.98 -10.61
C ALA A 517 6.31 4.86 -10.92
N SER A 518 5.09 4.31 -10.73
CA SER A 518 3.85 5.06 -10.91
C SER A 518 3.72 6.23 -9.93
N VAL A 519 4.09 6.05 -8.66
CA VAL A 519 4.06 7.14 -7.67
C VAL A 519 5.12 8.20 -8.01
N LEU A 520 6.35 7.78 -8.33
CA LEU A 520 7.45 8.68 -8.68
C LEU A 520 7.17 9.48 -9.95
N ALA A 521 6.41 8.93 -10.91
CA ALA A 521 5.97 9.66 -12.10
C ALA A 521 5.07 10.87 -11.78
N VAL A 522 4.35 10.85 -10.65
CA VAL A 522 3.44 11.92 -10.22
C VAL A 522 4.14 12.93 -9.30
N VAL A 523 5.26 12.57 -8.66
CA VAL A 523 6.03 13.47 -7.77
C VAL A 523 6.38 14.82 -8.42
N PRO A 524 6.77 14.92 -9.71
CA PRO A 524 6.98 16.22 -10.36
C PRO A 524 5.74 17.12 -10.34
N VAL A 525 4.54 16.56 -10.51
CA VAL A 525 3.27 17.31 -10.45
C VAL A 525 2.99 17.77 -9.01
N MET A 526 3.22 16.91 -8.02
CA MET A 526 3.16 17.31 -6.60
C MET A 526 4.09 18.50 -6.32
N LEU A 527 5.34 18.42 -6.77
CA LEU A 527 6.30 19.51 -6.58
C LEU A 527 5.83 20.76 -7.31
N LEU A 528 5.32 20.68 -8.53
CA LEU A 528 4.78 21.82 -9.26
C LEU A 528 3.65 22.52 -8.49
N ILE A 529 2.67 21.74 -7.98
CA ILE A 529 1.54 22.27 -7.19
C ILE A 529 2.08 22.93 -5.92
N MET A 530 2.96 22.24 -5.19
CA MET A 530 3.57 22.75 -3.98
C MET A 530 4.35 24.04 -4.23
N LEU A 531 5.24 24.06 -5.23
CA LEU A 531 6.01 25.24 -5.64
C LEU A 531 5.10 26.42 -5.99
N THR A 532 4.01 26.16 -6.70
CA THR A 532 3.05 27.20 -7.11
C THR A 532 2.39 27.82 -5.88
N VAL A 533 1.85 27.00 -4.97
CA VAL A 533 1.21 27.49 -3.74
C VAL A 533 2.21 28.24 -2.85
N LEU A 534 3.42 27.70 -2.69
CA LEU A 534 4.48 28.35 -1.92
C LEU A 534 4.93 29.66 -2.54
N MET A 535 5.01 29.75 -3.87
CA MET A 535 5.41 30.97 -4.55
C MET A 535 4.36 32.08 -4.37
N PHE A 536 3.06 31.75 -4.48
CA PHE A 536 1.99 32.70 -4.21
C PHE A 536 2.05 33.24 -2.78
N GLN A 537 2.43 32.40 -1.81
CA GLN A 537 2.52 32.78 -0.41
C GLN A 537 3.80 33.57 -0.06
N LEU A 538 4.96 33.14 -0.56
CA LEU A 538 6.27 33.69 -0.17
C LEU A 538 6.75 34.85 -1.05
N GLN A 539 6.23 34.92 -2.29
CA GLN A 539 6.54 35.94 -3.30
C GLN A 539 8.04 36.19 -3.51
N SER A 540 8.88 35.17 -3.26
CA SER A 540 10.34 35.28 -3.32
C SER A 540 10.97 33.92 -3.58
N PHE A 541 11.78 33.83 -4.64
CA PHE A 541 12.53 32.63 -4.98
C PHE A 541 13.54 32.23 -3.89
N SER A 542 14.20 33.20 -3.25
CA SER A 542 15.16 32.92 -2.17
C SER A 542 14.47 32.25 -0.98
N ARG A 543 13.29 32.76 -0.59
CA ARG A 543 12.50 32.19 0.51
C ARG A 543 11.98 30.80 0.15
N LEU A 544 11.56 30.60 -1.11
CA LEU A 544 11.12 29.30 -1.61
C LEU A 544 12.23 28.25 -1.51
N VAL A 545 13.45 28.55 -1.95
CA VAL A 545 14.59 27.64 -1.86
C VAL A 545 14.92 27.30 -0.40
N LEU A 546 14.84 28.27 0.51
CA LEU A 546 15.05 28.03 1.94
C LEU A 546 14.03 27.02 2.49
N VAL A 547 12.74 27.17 2.19
CA VAL A 547 11.70 26.22 2.64
C VAL A 547 11.94 24.83 2.06
N LEU A 548 12.19 24.73 0.75
CA LEU A 548 12.39 23.45 0.08
C LEU A 548 13.64 22.72 0.57
N SER A 549 14.66 23.44 1.02
CA SER A 549 15.87 22.83 1.58
C SER A 549 15.62 22.04 2.87
N VAL A 550 14.56 22.39 3.62
CA VAL A 550 14.23 21.73 4.90
C VAL A 550 13.45 20.42 4.66
N ALA A 551 12.65 20.36 3.60
CA ALA A 551 11.76 19.23 3.32
C ALA A 551 12.49 17.87 3.24
N PRO A 552 13.59 17.69 2.47
CA PRO A 552 14.32 16.42 2.41
C PRO A 552 14.94 16.01 3.74
N LEU A 553 15.25 16.96 4.63
CA LEU A 553 15.94 16.67 5.89
C LEU A 553 15.07 15.90 6.88
N GLY A 554 13.75 15.84 6.67
CA GLY A 554 12.86 14.94 7.43
C GLY A 554 13.25 13.47 7.32
N LEU A 555 13.97 13.08 6.25
CA LEU A 555 14.46 11.72 6.03
C LEU A 555 15.43 11.25 7.14
N ILE A 556 16.11 12.19 7.81
CA ILE A 556 16.96 11.88 8.98
C ILE A 556 16.12 11.22 10.09
N GLY A 557 14.95 11.79 10.38
CA GLY A 557 14.05 11.24 11.38
C GLY A 557 13.36 9.96 10.92
N VAL A 558 13.01 9.86 9.63
CA VAL A 558 12.39 8.66 9.05
C VAL A 558 13.34 7.46 9.17
N SER A 559 14.57 7.59 8.68
CA SER A 559 15.57 6.51 8.71
C SER A 559 15.90 6.09 10.14
N ALA A 560 16.11 7.05 11.05
CA ALA A 560 16.36 6.77 12.45
C ALA A 560 15.19 6.01 13.12
N ALA A 561 13.94 6.43 12.87
CA ALA A 561 12.77 5.80 13.46
C ALA A 561 12.50 4.39 12.89
N LEU A 562 12.68 4.18 11.59
CA LEU A 562 12.52 2.85 10.98
C LEU A 562 13.60 1.87 11.45
N LEU A 563 14.85 2.31 11.54
CA LEU A 563 15.94 1.50 12.08
C LEU A 563 15.74 1.17 13.56
N ALA A 564 15.37 2.16 14.38
CA ALA A 564 15.14 1.95 15.80
C ALA A 564 13.92 1.06 16.09
N SER A 565 12.89 1.11 15.24
CA SER A 565 11.69 0.28 15.38
C SER A 565 11.79 -1.08 14.69
N GLY A 566 12.84 -1.33 13.89
CA GLY A 566 13.00 -2.55 13.09
C GLY A 566 11.90 -2.74 12.05
N ARG A 567 11.21 -1.67 11.63
CA ARG A 567 10.10 -1.74 10.67
C ARG A 567 10.61 -1.59 9.23
N PRO A 568 10.10 -2.39 8.27
CA PRO A 568 10.56 -2.32 6.90
C PRO A 568 10.05 -1.05 6.20
N LEU A 569 10.82 -0.57 5.22
CA LEU A 569 10.42 0.49 4.31
C LEU A 569 9.46 -0.09 3.26
N GLY A 570 8.16 0.08 3.49
CA GLY A 570 7.12 -0.37 2.58
C GLY A 570 6.40 0.72 1.81
N PHE A 571 5.43 0.30 0.98
CA PHE A 571 4.70 1.23 0.10
C PHE A 571 4.04 2.36 0.90
N VAL A 572 3.32 2.02 1.97
CA VAL A 572 2.68 2.99 2.89
C VAL A 572 3.68 3.91 3.59
N ALA A 573 4.90 3.46 3.86
CA ALA A 573 5.94 4.30 4.46
C ALA A 573 6.42 5.36 3.47
N ILE A 574 6.58 5.00 2.19
CA ILE A 574 6.89 5.96 1.11
C ILE A 574 5.80 7.03 1.03
N LEU A 575 4.53 6.65 1.14
CA LEU A 575 3.43 7.61 1.15
C LEU A 575 3.50 8.55 2.37
N GLY A 576 3.88 8.02 3.53
CA GLY A 576 4.13 8.82 4.74
C GLY A 576 5.27 9.83 4.58
N ILE A 577 6.35 9.45 3.89
CA ILE A 577 7.47 10.35 3.58
C ILE A 577 7.00 11.50 2.66
N LEU A 578 6.20 11.21 1.64
CA LEU A 578 5.65 12.24 0.75
C LEU A 578 4.70 13.20 1.48
N ALA A 579 3.84 12.66 2.35
CA ALA A 579 2.98 13.46 3.21
C ALA A 579 3.78 14.36 4.17
N LEU A 580 4.88 13.82 4.73
CA LEU A 580 5.76 14.53 5.65
C LEU A 580 6.43 15.75 5.01
N ILE A 581 6.79 15.68 3.72
CA ILE A 581 7.31 16.82 2.98
C ILE A 581 6.34 18.00 3.07
N GLY A 582 5.05 17.77 2.84
CA GLY A 582 4.02 18.80 2.96
C GLY A 582 3.90 19.37 4.37
N MET A 583 3.88 18.50 5.39
CA MET A 583 3.80 18.90 6.80
C MET A 583 4.99 19.77 7.25
N ILE A 584 6.21 19.36 6.93
CA ILE A 584 7.42 20.11 7.29
C ILE A 584 7.45 21.46 6.56
N THR A 585 7.09 21.46 5.28
CA THR A 585 7.03 22.65 4.45
C THR A 585 6.02 23.66 5.00
N LYS A 586 4.82 23.20 5.43
CA LYS A 586 3.82 24.06 6.10
C LYS A 586 4.42 24.80 7.31
N ASN A 587 5.09 24.08 8.20
CA ASN A 587 5.69 24.67 9.40
C ASN A 587 6.82 25.66 9.06
N ALA A 588 7.63 25.36 8.06
CA ALA A 588 8.70 26.24 7.59
C ALA A 588 8.15 27.55 6.98
N VAL A 589 7.07 27.49 6.19
CA VAL A 589 6.41 28.67 5.61
C VAL A 589 5.85 29.59 6.68
N ILE A 590 5.18 29.04 7.69
CA ILE A 590 4.63 29.81 8.81
C ILE A 590 5.75 30.53 9.58
N LEU A 591 6.90 29.86 9.77
CA LEU A 591 8.05 30.47 10.45
C LEU A 591 8.68 31.60 9.62
N ILE A 592 8.91 31.40 8.32
CA ILE A 592 9.43 32.46 7.44
C ILE A 592 8.47 33.65 7.38
N GLY A 593 7.17 33.40 7.25
CA GLY A 593 6.16 34.45 7.25
C GLY A 593 6.21 35.31 8.52
N GLN A 594 6.43 34.69 9.68
CA GLN A 594 6.62 35.44 10.93
C GLN A 594 7.93 36.24 10.94
N ILE A 595 9.03 35.66 10.45
CA ILE A 595 10.33 36.37 10.37
C ILE A 595 10.18 37.64 9.52
N GLU A 596 9.55 37.54 8.35
CA GLU A 596 9.33 38.69 7.48
C GLU A 596 8.37 39.71 8.10
N ALA A 597 7.33 39.26 8.81
CA ALA A 597 6.45 40.17 9.54
C ALA A 597 7.19 40.98 10.62
N GLU A 598 8.17 40.38 11.31
CA GLU A 598 9.02 41.12 12.26
C GLU A 598 10.06 42.02 11.55
N ARG A 599 10.61 41.60 10.41
CA ARG A 599 11.50 42.45 9.58
C ARG A 599 10.77 43.68 9.06
N ALA A 600 9.53 43.53 8.63
CA ALA A 600 8.68 44.63 8.19
C ALA A 600 8.38 45.64 9.32
N ARG A 601 8.46 45.23 10.59
CA ARG A 601 8.38 46.11 11.77
C ARG A 601 9.71 46.79 12.13
N GLY A 602 10.75 46.63 11.32
CA GLY A 602 12.03 47.30 11.47
C GLY A 602 13.08 46.54 12.29
N ALA A 603 12.84 45.26 12.63
CA ALA A 603 13.83 44.45 13.34
C ALA A 603 14.99 44.03 12.41
N LYS A 604 16.22 44.00 12.95
CA LYS A 604 17.38 43.41 12.25
C LYS A 604 17.14 41.92 12.00
N VAL A 605 17.76 41.36 10.96
CA VAL A 605 17.55 39.95 10.55
C VAL A 605 17.74 38.98 11.73
N GLN A 606 18.83 39.09 12.49
CA GLN A 606 19.08 38.19 13.62
C GLN A 606 18.04 38.33 14.75
N ASP A 607 17.64 39.56 15.08
CA ASP A 607 16.67 39.82 16.14
C ASP A 607 15.25 39.38 15.73
N ALA A 608 14.87 39.65 14.48
CA ALA A 608 13.62 39.20 13.88
C ALA A 608 13.51 37.68 13.90
N VAL A 609 14.59 36.99 13.52
CA VAL A 609 14.66 35.52 13.54
C VAL A 609 14.51 34.96 14.95
N ILE A 610 15.22 35.52 15.94
CA ILE A 610 15.13 35.06 17.34
C ILE A 610 13.72 35.29 17.88
N LEU A 611 13.14 36.47 17.65
CA LEU A 611 11.80 36.83 18.13
C LEU A 611 10.72 35.95 17.50
N ALA A 612 10.77 35.78 16.18
CA ALA A 612 9.84 34.94 15.44
C ALA A 612 9.93 33.47 15.89
N ALA A 613 11.15 32.93 15.99
CA ALA A 613 11.39 31.55 16.39
C ALA A 613 10.98 31.28 17.85
N CYS A 614 11.15 32.24 18.77
CA CYS A 614 10.69 32.11 20.15
C CYS A 614 9.17 32.18 20.26
N THR A 615 8.52 33.05 19.49
CA THR A 615 7.06 33.18 19.45
C THR A 615 6.41 31.93 18.84
N ARG A 616 7.05 31.36 17.82
CA ARG A 616 6.55 30.16 17.13
C ARG A 616 6.95 28.83 17.78
N PHE A 617 7.86 28.85 18.75
CA PHE A 617 8.32 27.63 19.43
C PHE A 617 7.16 26.83 20.03
N ARG A 618 6.30 27.47 20.83
CA ARG A 618 5.20 26.78 21.52
C ARG A 618 4.16 26.21 20.54
N PRO A 619 3.63 26.98 19.56
CA PRO A 619 2.70 26.42 18.57
C PRO A 619 3.32 25.26 17.77
N ILE A 620 4.54 25.42 17.26
CA ILE A 620 5.21 24.40 16.42
C ILE A 620 5.54 23.12 17.21
N MET A 621 5.92 23.24 18.49
CA MET A 621 6.13 22.07 19.34
C MET A 621 4.83 21.35 19.67
N LEU A 622 3.76 22.10 19.93
CA LEU A 622 2.45 21.53 20.25
C LEU A 622 1.91 20.72 19.09
N THR A 623 2.04 21.23 17.86
CA THR A 623 1.58 20.54 16.65
C THR A 623 2.38 19.25 16.44
N ALA A 624 3.71 19.32 16.51
CA ALA A 624 4.55 18.13 16.39
C ALA A 624 4.23 17.06 17.45
N ILE A 625 4.10 17.44 18.72
CA ILE A 625 3.79 16.51 19.82
C ILE A 625 2.38 15.94 19.64
N SER A 626 1.39 16.77 19.34
CA SER A 626 0.00 16.33 19.14
C SER A 626 -0.10 15.34 17.99
N THR A 627 0.54 15.62 16.85
CA THR A 627 0.55 14.71 15.70
C THR A 627 1.26 13.41 16.03
N VAL A 628 2.41 13.46 16.71
CA VAL A 628 3.14 12.25 17.14
C VAL A 628 2.28 11.40 18.07
N LEU A 629 1.71 12.00 19.11
CA LEU A 629 0.85 11.31 20.07
C LEU A 629 -0.43 10.77 19.41
N GLY A 630 -1.00 11.49 18.45
CA GLY A 630 -2.16 11.07 17.67
C GLY A 630 -1.90 9.85 16.77
N MET A 631 -0.65 9.62 16.37
CA MET A 631 -0.22 8.47 15.57
C MET A 631 0.12 7.22 16.42
N ILE A 632 0.35 7.38 17.74
CA ILE A 632 0.68 6.25 18.63
C ILE A 632 -0.36 5.12 18.58
N PRO A 633 -1.69 5.37 18.58
CA PRO A 633 -2.69 4.29 18.53
C PRO A 633 -2.67 3.44 17.26
N ILE A 634 -2.11 3.94 16.15
CA ILE A 634 -2.04 3.21 14.88
C ILE A 634 -0.65 2.61 14.63
N ALA A 635 0.39 3.09 15.32
CA ALA A 635 1.75 2.59 15.20
C ALA A 635 1.92 1.07 15.47
N PRO A 636 1.16 0.44 16.38
CA PRO A 636 1.20 -1.01 16.58
C PRO A 636 0.56 -1.82 15.45
N THR A 637 -0.32 -1.21 14.64
CA THR A 637 -1.06 -1.93 13.60
C THR A 637 -0.14 -2.41 12.49
N VAL A 638 -0.44 -3.57 11.92
CA VAL A 638 0.40 -4.20 10.89
C VAL A 638 0.49 -3.33 9.64
N PHE A 639 -0.63 -2.75 9.20
CA PHE A 639 -0.71 -1.94 7.99
C PHE A 639 -0.11 -0.52 8.15
N TRP A 640 -0.49 0.22 9.18
CA TRP A 640 -0.09 1.63 9.33
C TRP A 640 1.23 1.83 10.08
N GLY A 641 1.74 0.80 10.76
CA GLY A 641 2.92 0.89 11.62
C GLY A 641 4.11 1.58 10.96
N PRO A 642 4.65 1.06 9.83
CA PRO A 642 5.81 1.67 9.17
C PRO A 642 5.59 3.13 8.76
N MET A 643 4.38 3.48 8.29
CA MET A 643 4.01 4.85 7.95
C MET A 643 3.97 5.76 9.18
N ALA A 644 3.35 5.30 10.28
CA ALA A 644 3.26 6.04 11.52
C ALA A 644 4.65 6.31 12.12
N PHE A 645 5.54 5.30 12.18
CA PHE A 645 6.92 5.50 12.64
C PHE A 645 7.70 6.48 11.74
N SER A 646 7.51 6.40 10.43
CA SER A 646 8.13 7.33 9.47
C SER A 646 7.67 8.77 9.71
N ILE A 647 6.36 9.00 9.85
CA ILE A 647 5.81 10.34 10.11
C ILE A 647 6.23 10.84 11.50
N MET A 648 6.13 10.02 12.55
CA MET A 648 6.51 10.42 13.91
C MET A 648 7.99 10.82 13.99
N GLY A 649 8.89 9.97 13.51
CA GLY A 649 10.33 10.25 13.52
C GLY A 649 10.69 11.44 12.66
N GLY A 650 10.19 11.46 11.42
CA GLY A 650 10.45 12.53 10.47
C GLY A 650 9.89 13.87 10.90
N LEU A 651 8.72 13.92 11.54
CA LEU A 651 8.13 15.15 12.06
C LEU A 651 8.88 15.65 13.30
N LEU A 652 9.27 14.79 14.23
CA LEU A 652 10.05 15.21 15.41
C LEU A 652 11.37 15.87 14.99
N VAL A 653 12.14 15.18 14.13
CA VAL A 653 13.43 15.71 13.65
C VAL A 653 13.21 16.91 12.73
N GLY A 654 12.26 16.84 11.80
CA GLY A 654 11.92 17.93 10.89
C GLY A 654 11.48 19.20 11.62
N THR A 655 10.80 19.05 12.77
CA THR A 655 10.41 20.19 13.61
C THR A 655 11.61 20.81 14.32
N MET A 656 12.53 19.99 14.86
CA MET A 656 13.78 20.49 15.43
C MET A 656 14.62 21.24 14.38
N LEU A 657 14.69 20.71 13.16
CA LEU A 657 15.40 21.35 12.05
C LEU A 657 14.71 22.64 11.61
N THR A 658 13.38 22.68 11.55
CA THR A 658 12.63 23.91 11.26
C THR A 658 12.90 25.00 12.31
N LEU A 659 13.05 24.65 13.59
CA LEU A 659 13.29 25.62 14.67
C LEU A 659 14.75 26.04 14.85
N ILE A 660 15.72 25.27 14.33
CA ILE A 660 17.16 25.53 14.53
C ILE A 660 17.88 25.77 13.20
N PHE A 661 17.80 24.80 12.28
CA PHE A 661 18.51 24.84 11.01
C PHE A 661 17.96 25.92 10.08
N LEU A 662 16.64 26.05 9.94
CA LEU A 662 16.04 27.05 9.06
C LEU A 662 16.40 28.50 9.50
N PRO A 663 16.30 28.88 10.79
CA PRO A 663 16.84 30.14 11.30
C PRO A 663 18.33 30.37 10.98
N ALA A 664 19.18 29.37 11.20
CA ALA A 664 20.62 29.48 10.92
C ALA A 664 20.91 29.67 9.43
N LEU A 665 20.19 28.96 8.57
CA LEU A 665 20.31 29.07 7.12
C LEU A 665 19.78 30.43 6.63
N TYR A 666 18.67 30.92 7.17
CA TYR A 666 18.10 32.23 6.84
C TYR A 666 19.09 33.36 7.17
N VAL A 667 19.67 33.36 8.39
CA VAL A 667 20.70 34.34 8.80
C VAL A 667 21.98 34.16 7.98
N GLY A 668 22.33 32.93 7.61
CA GLY A 668 23.42 32.61 6.69
C GLY A 668 23.26 33.26 5.32
N TRP A 669 22.05 33.18 4.76
CA TRP A 669 21.73 33.66 3.42
C TRP A 669 21.58 35.18 3.33
N PHE A 670 20.83 35.80 4.26
CA PHE A 670 20.52 37.23 4.22
C PHE A 670 21.53 38.11 4.98
N GLY A 671 22.41 37.52 5.78
CA GLY A 671 23.36 38.25 6.62
C GLY A 671 22.75 38.71 7.96
N PRO A 672 23.53 38.70 9.06
CA PRO A 672 23.01 38.98 10.40
C PRO A 672 22.67 40.46 10.62
N ASP A 673 23.42 41.36 9.98
CA ASP A 673 23.32 42.82 10.12
C ASP A 673 22.61 43.49 8.92
N ALA A 674 21.96 42.71 8.05
CA ALA A 674 21.26 43.30 6.92
C ALA A 674 20.19 44.30 7.41
N PRO A 675 20.17 45.52 6.86
CA PRO A 675 19.24 46.55 7.26
C PRO A 675 17.79 46.09 6.99
N PRO A 676 16.81 46.64 7.72
CA PRO A 676 15.39 46.36 7.47
C PRO A 676 15.06 46.67 6.00
N GLU A 677 14.26 45.81 5.35
CA GLU A 677 13.86 45.98 3.96
C GLU A 677 13.11 47.32 3.78
N PRO A 678 13.56 48.25 2.92
CA PRO A 678 12.87 49.50 2.70
C PRO A 678 11.61 49.23 1.86
N GLY A 679 10.44 49.34 2.48
CA GLY A 679 9.17 49.43 1.78
C GLY A 679 8.60 48.09 1.30
N SER A 680 7.96 47.36 2.21
CA SER A 680 6.66 46.78 1.90
C SER A 680 5.67 47.53 2.78
N GLN A 681 4.87 48.42 2.17
CA GLN A 681 3.73 49.01 2.85
C GLN A 681 2.97 47.89 3.54
N ALA A 682 2.58 48.10 4.79
CA ALA A 682 1.64 47.25 5.47
C ALA A 682 0.48 46.98 4.52
N VAL A 683 0.40 45.76 3.97
CA VAL A 683 -0.85 45.27 3.43
C VAL A 683 -1.69 44.99 4.66
N THR A 684 -2.31 46.06 5.19
CA THR A 684 -3.59 45.94 5.83
C THR A 684 -4.55 45.38 4.77
N ALA A 685 -4.69 44.05 4.76
CA ALA A 685 -5.84 43.36 4.19
C ALA A 685 -6.33 42.36 5.25
#